data_AF-A0A1H8VEL3-F1
#
_entry.id   AF-A0A1H8VEL3-F1
#
_cell.length_a   1.000
_cell.length_b   1.000
_cell.length_c   1.000
_cell.angle_alpha   90.00
_cell.angle_beta   90.00
_cell.angle_gamma   90.00
#
_symmetry.space_group_name_H-M   'P 1'
#
loop_
_entity.id
_entity.type
_entity.pdbx_description
1 polymer ?
#
loop_
_entity_poly.entity_id
_entity_poly.type
_entity_poly.pdbx_seq_one_letter_code
_entity_poly.pdbx_strand_id
1 'polypeptide(L)'
;MELSFFFKLIKKYRLILIFIPLITGIGTFFLVKKLPDTYISHAQIATGIIDASRHLLDKDANASMQAQQAFSEFSNLMAIMKLKRIVSQVSYSLIIHDLKYPAYPYSKPSKMLAEMAEYERDAALKFFEYKFNHFEPLQLYNKQELVMNDLLHSMKYDDASLRKNLIIYRDEDSDFITITYDSANPQLSADVVNILCTQFINYYTQAVKKNQSNAVSFLSDLLVQKRTALREKTAQLQQYKIDNGIINLEEQSRAIFSQIISYNDKKQDAEKEIASYDGTLKKIDSRFDPGDRKYFESVSSKINQTITATQDELHNTQNRYIRSNYDPKYKPALDSLQKSLSAQINISSDQYITNPLTHKDELVKQKLGLEIARDLAKYGLQSINAELAKLNAKFASLVPFDAKVKTYDFDINIASQEYLDVLNKYNATNLKSNFNIELIQVEKAEPEAPQPSKKMLLIVISVVVTLFGCVFVLFLMFYFDNTIKEPAELVNKTQLPLLGYLNRIPGTDLDLRKLWDIENRDKMQQYKDLLRSVRFEIDQELRGEKIVAVTSLSAHEGKTLFAASLAYSYAMINKKVLLIDGNFERPDLTNALHPLLFLEDYFKDNPHSSIEINSSVATTLGNHGNDVTLLEIADEAFIKNRFDDLKSKYDIIIIDTAPLTALNKSKEWLLFANKTIAIFEANKELTNAQKPHLVFLKTLGSKFGGWVLNKTTANKKRT
;
A
#
# COMPACT_ATOMS: atom_id res chain seq x y z
N MET A 1 20.59 -15.03 -44.53
CA MET A 1 21.67 -14.16 -45.04
C MET A 1 21.54 -12.69 -44.61
N GLU A 2 20.44 -12.28 -43.97
CA GLU A 2 20.16 -10.86 -43.65
C GLU A 2 21.01 -10.24 -42.53
N LEU A 3 21.31 -10.97 -41.45
CA LEU A 3 22.12 -10.46 -40.33
C LEU A 3 23.54 -10.03 -40.75
N SER A 4 24.13 -10.67 -41.77
CA SER A 4 25.48 -10.33 -42.23
C SER A 4 25.53 -8.93 -42.85
N PHE A 5 24.49 -8.51 -43.55
CA PHE A 5 24.38 -7.17 -44.12
C PHE A 5 24.20 -6.11 -43.04
N PHE A 6 23.42 -6.43 -41.99
CA PHE A 6 23.28 -5.56 -40.83
C PHE A 6 24.62 -5.34 -40.11
N PHE A 7 25.43 -6.38 -39.89
CA PHE A 7 26.77 -6.22 -39.30
C PHE A 7 27.73 -5.42 -40.19
N LYS A 8 27.61 -5.51 -41.52
CA LYS A 8 28.38 -4.65 -42.44
C LYS A 8 27.94 -3.19 -42.32
N LEU A 9 26.65 -2.92 -42.15
CA LEU A 9 26.11 -1.58 -41.92
C LEU A 9 26.63 -0.99 -40.61
N ILE A 10 26.60 -1.77 -39.52
CA ILE A 10 27.21 -1.40 -38.22
C ILE A 10 28.70 -1.07 -38.41
N LYS A 11 29.46 -1.91 -39.12
CA LYS A 11 30.89 -1.67 -39.35
C LYS A 11 31.14 -0.39 -40.16
N LYS A 12 30.29 -0.09 -41.15
CA LYS A 12 30.36 1.14 -41.94
C LYS A 12 30.16 2.39 -41.07
N TYR A 13 29.22 2.33 -40.13
CA TYR A 13 28.88 3.45 -39.24
C TYR A 13 29.50 3.35 -37.84
N ARG A 14 30.56 2.54 -37.66
CA ARG A 14 31.23 2.33 -36.36
C ARG A 14 31.69 3.62 -35.69
N LEU A 15 32.12 4.61 -36.47
CA LEU A 15 32.54 5.90 -35.93
C LEU A 15 31.35 6.65 -35.33
N ILE A 16 30.19 6.64 -36.01
CA ILE A 16 28.97 7.28 -35.51
C ILE A 16 28.50 6.61 -34.21
N LEU A 17 28.55 5.27 -34.15
CA LEU A 17 28.20 4.49 -32.96
C LEU A 17 29.11 4.75 -31.75
N ILE A 18 30.31 5.29 -31.97
CA ILE A 18 31.24 5.65 -30.89
C ILE A 18 31.11 7.14 -30.54
N PHE A 19 31.13 8.02 -31.54
CA PHE A 19 31.14 9.46 -31.33
C PHE A 19 29.83 9.99 -30.73
N ILE A 20 28.66 9.52 -31.17
CA ILE A 20 27.39 10.06 -30.65
C ILE A 20 27.23 9.73 -29.15
N PRO A 21 27.35 8.47 -28.69
CA PRO A 21 27.25 8.17 -27.26
C PRO A 21 28.33 8.88 -26.44
N LEU A 22 29.55 9.04 -26.97
CA LEU A 22 30.63 9.76 -26.29
C LEU A 22 30.29 11.24 -26.08
N ILE A 23 29.80 11.92 -27.12
CA ILE A 23 29.37 13.32 -27.04
C ILE A 23 28.21 13.47 -26.05
N THR A 24 27.24 12.54 -26.08
CA THR A 24 26.13 12.54 -25.11
C THR A 24 26.62 12.33 -23.68
N GLY A 25 27.58 11.43 -23.46
CA GLY A 25 28.21 11.23 -22.16
C GLY A 25 28.90 12.49 -21.65
N ILE A 26 29.67 13.18 -22.51
CA ILE A 26 30.33 14.45 -22.18
C ILE A 26 29.29 15.54 -21.86
N GLY A 27 28.25 15.68 -22.69
CA GLY A 27 27.16 16.64 -22.44
C GLY A 27 26.44 16.35 -21.12
N THR A 28 26.14 15.08 -20.84
CA THR A 28 25.52 14.64 -19.59
C THR A 28 26.44 14.95 -18.40
N PHE A 29 27.74 14.72 -18.52
CA PHE A 29 28.72 15.09 -17.49
C PHE A 29 28.67 16.58 -17.17
N PHE A 30 28.62 17.47 -18.16
CA PHE A 30 28.52 18.92 -17.92
C PHE A 30 27.19 19.35 -17.30
N LEU A 31 26.09 18.67 -17.62
CA LEU A 31 24.78 18.92 -17.00
C LEU A 31 24.75 18.46 -15.54
N VAL A 32 25.23 17.24 -15.30
CA VAL A 32 25.18 16.57 -14.01
C VAL A 32 26.24 17.10 -13.03
N LYS A 33 27.38 17.61 -13.54
CA LYS A 33 28.40 18.29 -12.71
C LYS A 33 27.86 19.52 -11.98
N LYS A 34 26.82 20.17 -12.53
CA LYS A 34 26.17 21.33 -11.90
C LYS A 34 25.15 20.96 -10.83
N LEU A 35 24.78 19.68 -10.69
CA LEU A 35 23.87 19.26 -9.64
C LEU A 35 24.58 19.34 -8.28
N PRO A 36 23.95 19.97 -7.27
CA PRO A 36 24.53 20.04 -5.93
C PRO A 36 24.68 18.63 -5.35
N ASP A 37 25.71 18.44 -4.53
CA ASP A 37 25.81 17.25 -3.71
C ASP A 37 24.73 17.30 -2.62
N THR A 38 24.20 16.12 -2.27
CA THR A 38 23.17 15.97 -1.25
C THR A 38 23.80 15.41 0.00
N TYR A 39 23.54 16.06 1.13
CA TYR A 39 23.98 15.69 2.46
C TYR A 39 22.76 15.22 3.24
N ILE A 40 22.87 14.11 3.95
CA ILE A 40 21.82 13.63 4.84
C ILE A 40 22.39 13.69 6.24
N SER A 41 21.63 14.27 7.16
CA SER A 41 21.91 14.17 8.60
C SER A 41 20.74 13.51 9.28
N HIS A 42 21.01 12.78 10.36
CA HIS A 42 20.02 12.05 11.11
C HIS A 42 20.14 12.30 12.61
N ALA A 43 19.02 12.23 13.33
CA ALA A 43 18.97 12.26 14.78
C ALA A 43 18.00 11.20 15.30
N GLN A 44 18.21 10.79 16.53
CA GLN A 44 17.35 9.84 17.21
C GLN A 44 16.80 10.41 18.52
N ILE A 45 15.50 10.21 18.74
CA ILE A 45 14.81 10.55 19.99
C ILE A 45 14.40 9.25 20.68
N ALA A 46 14.87 9.04 21.91
CA ALA A 46 14.37 8.00 22.79
C ALA A 46 13.02 8.40 23.38
N THR A 47 12.03 7.51 23.33
CA THR A 47 10.64 7.84 23.70
C THR A 47 10.23 7.28 25.08
N GLY A 48 10.90 6.23 25.53
CA GLY A 48 10.57 5.48 26.75
C GLY A 48 9.20 4.80 26.68
N ILE A 49 8.64 4.59 25.49
CA ILE A 49 7.32 3.95 25.31
C ILE A 49 7.40 2.46 25.62
N ILE A 50 8.52 1.83 25.28
CA ILE A 50 8.72 0.37 25.42
C ILE A 50 9.38 0.01 26.76
N ASP A 51 9.76 1.01 27.57
CA ASP A 51 10.45 0.78 28.84
C ASP A 51 9.54 0.02 29.85
N ALA A 52 10.02 -1.14 30.30
CA ALA A 52 9.34 -2.01 31.26
C ALA A 52 9.01 -1.30 32.59
N SER A 53 9.74 -0.23 32.95
CA SER A 53 9.46 0.58 34.13
C SER A 53 8.07 1.23 34.11
N ARG A 54 7.51 1.53 32.92
CA ARG A 54 6.15 2.07 32.75
C ARG A 54 5.05 1.01 32.88
N HIS A 55 5.38 -0.25 32.62
CA HIS A 55 4.42 -1.37 32.59
C HIS A 55 4.29 -2.10 33.94
N LEU A 56 5.06 -1.72 34.96
CA LEU A 56 4.95 -2.28 36.32
C LEU A 56 3.54 -2.14 36.95
N LEU A 57 2.72 -1.21 36.43
CA LEU A 57 1.36 -0.95 36.87
C LEU A 57 0.28 -1.73 36.09
N ASP A 58 0.60 -2.28 34.92
CA ASP A 58 -0.32 -3.03 34.05
C ASP A 58 0.00 -4.52 34.08
N LYS A 59 -0.23 -5.17 35.22
CA LYS A 59 0.01 -6.61 35.38
C LYS A 59 -0.94 -7.50 34.55
N ASP A 60 -2.04 -6.96 34.03
CA ASP A 60 -3.12 -7.73 33.39
C ASP A 60 -3.28 -7.49 31.87
N ALA A 61 -2.40 -6.69 31.25
CA ALA A 61 -2.54 -6.36 29.83
C ALA A 61 -1.91 -7.45 28.93
N ASN A 62 -2.70 -7.98 27.98
CA ASN A 62 -2.20 -8.89 26.93
C ASN A 62 -1.08 -8.22 26.11
N ALA A 63 -0.01 -8.97 25.82
CA ALA A 63 1.14 -8.47 25.03
C ALA A 63 0.73 -7.85 23.67
N SER A 64 -0.32 -8.36 23.04
CA SER A 64 -0.87 -7.80 21.79
C SER A 64 -1.49 -6.41 21.96
N MET A 65 -2.18 -6.17 23.08
CA MET A 65 -2.78 -4.86 23.38
C MET A 65 -1.69 -3.83 23.69
N GLN A 66 -0.64 -4.23 24.41
CA GLN A 66 0.51 -3.38 24.70
C GLN A 66 1.26 -2.96 23.42
N ALA A 67 1.51 -3.91 22.50
CA ALA A 67 2.14 -3.60 21.22
C ALA A 67 1.31 -2.62 20.38
N GLN A 68 -0.02 -2.76 20.39
CA GLN A 68 -0.91 -1.86 19.65
C GLN A 68 -1.00 -0.46 20.27
N GLN A 69 -0.99 -0.36 21.59
CA GLN A 69 -0.88 0.92 22.29
C GLN A 69 0.44 1.62 21.98
N ALA A 70 1.57 0.89 22.06
CA ALA A 70 2.88 1.42 21.71
C ALA A 70 2.91 1.96 20.26
N PHE A 71 2.39 1.17 19.30
CA PHE A 71 2.31 1.62 17.90
C PHE A 71 1.49 2.90 17.73
N SER A 72 0.36 3.01 18.43
CA SER A 72 -0.47 4.22 18.42
C SER A 72 0.25 5.42 19.03
N GLU A 73 1.00 5.23 20.11
CA GLU A 73 1.80 6.28 20.75
C GLU A 73 2.91 6.78 19.82
N PHE A 74 3.69 5.88 19.21
CA PHE A 74 4.72 6.26 18.22
C PHE A 74 4.12 7.01 17.03
N SER A 75 3.01 6.51 16.48
CA SER A 75 2.32 7.16 15.36
C SER A 75 1.86 8.57 15.73
N ASN A 76 1.38 8.75 16.95
CA ASN A 76 0.97 10.06 17.46
C ASN A 76 2.18 11.00 17.63
N LEU A 77 3.29 10.54 18.21
CA LEU A 77 4.52 11.35 18.32
C LEU A 77 5.00 11.82 16.95
N MET A 78 5.09 10.91 15.98
CA MET A 78 5.50 11.25 14.62
C MET A 78 4.53 12.24 13.93
N ALA A 79 3.22 12.11 14.19
CA ALA A 79 2.23 13.06 13.69
C ALA A 79 2.36 14.44 14.34
N ILE A 80 2.66 14.49 15.65
CA ILE A 80 2.91 15.74 16.39
C ILE A 80 4.14 16.46 15.84
N MET A 81 5.24 15.73 15.57
CA MET A 81 6.44 16.29 14.94
C MET A 81 6.15 16.93 13.58
N LYS A 82 5.17 16.38 12.85
CA LYS A 82 4.71 16.87 11.55
C LYS A 82 3.65 17.98 11.67
N LEU A 83 3.26 18.45 12.85
CA LEU A 83 2.29 19.55 12.94
C LEU A 83 2.85 20.83 12.32
N LYS A 84 2.00 21.57 11.59
CA LYS A 84 2.38 22.83 10.93
C LYS A 84 3.12 23.78 11.87
N ARG A 85 2.64 23.93 13.11
CA ARG A 85 3.28 24.80 14.12
C ARG A 85 4.73 24.42 14.44
N ILE A 86 5.04 23.12 14.49
CA ILE A 86 6.39 22.61 14.78
C ILE A 86 7.30 22.88 13.58
N VAL A 87 6.86 22.50 12.38
CA VAL A 87 7.62 22.73 11.15
C VAL A 87 7.82 24.22 10.89
N SER A 88 6.83 25.07 11.21
CA SER A 88 6.98 26.53 11.14
C SER A 88 8.08 27.06 12.05
N GLN A 89 8.32 26.46 13.24
CA GLN A 89 9.46 26.86 14.08
C GLN A 89 10.80 26.58 13.40
N VAL A 90 10.90 25.45 12.69
CA VAL A 90 12.08 25.16 11.87
C VAL A 90 12.23 26.22 10.78
N SER A 91 11.16 26.48 10.01
CA SER A 91 11.14 27.52 8.97
C SER A 91 11.63 28.87 9.49
N TYR A 92 11.10 29.31 10.64
CA TYR A 92 11.46 30.60 11.23
C TYR A 92 12.90 30.61 11.71
N SER A 93 13.37 29.56 12.38
CA SER A 93 14.76 29.49 12.85
C SER A 93 15.76 29.56 11.70
N LEU A 94 15.46 28.93 10.56
CA LEU A 94 16.30 28.96 9.36
C LEU A 94 16.35 30.36 8.74
N ILE A 95 15.21 31.02 8.55
CA ILE A 95 15.19 32.36 7.96
C ILE A 95 15.76 33.41 8.91
N ILE A 96 15.54 33.29 10.22
CA ILE A 96 16.14 34.14 11.26
C ILE A 96 17.67 34.03 11.18
N HIS A 97 18.21 32.81 11.06
CA HIS A 97 19.64 32.61 10.90
C HIS A 97 20.18 33.33 9.65
N ASP A 98 19.56 33.11 8.49
CA ASP A 98 20.02 33.72 7.22
C ASP A 98 19.86 35.25 7.18
N LEU A 99 18.86 35.80 7.88
CA LEU A 99 18.67 37.24 8.04
C LEU A 99 19.70 37.86 9.01
N LYS A 100 20.06 37.14 10.08
CA LYS A 100 20.99 37.62 11.12
C LYS A 100 22.45 37.47 10.72
N TYR A 101 22.78 36.43 9.95
CA TYR A 101 24.13 36.10 9.53
C TYR A 101 24.24 36.05 7.99
N PRO A 102 24.06 37.19 7.29
CA PRO A 102 24.06 37.22 5.82
C PRO A 102 25.39 36.81 5.17
N ALA A 103 26.48 36.78 5.95
CA ALA A 103 27.79 36.29 5.52
C ALA A 103 27.87 34.76 5.42
N TYR A 104 27.00 34.03 6.14
CA TYR A 104 27.02 32.56 6.22
C TYR A 104 25.61 31.96 6.09
N PRO A 105 24.85 32.25 5.02
CA PRO A 105 23.51 31.72 4.88
C PRO A 105 23.53 30.22 4.57
N TYR A 106 22.50 29.49 5.00
CA TYR A 106 22.36 28.06 4.67
C TYR A 106 22.21 27.84 3.17
N SER A 107 21.50 28.74 2.49
CA SER A 107 21.28 28.71 1.04
C SER A 107 21.67 30.02 0.38
N LYS A 108 21.98 30.00 -0.92
CA LYS A 108 22.20 31.23 -1.68
C LYS A 108 20.93 32.11 -1.58
N PRO A 109 21.06 33.42 -1.25
CA PRO A 109 19.91 34.30 -1.15
C PRO A 109 19.06 34.26 -2.41
N SER A 110 17.75 34.13 -2.23
CA SER A 110 16.79 34.23 -3.32
C SER A 110 16.82 35.64 -3.91
N LYS A 111 16.29 35.83 -5.13
CA LYS A 111 16.18 37.17 -5.73
C LYS A 111 15.41 38.12 -4.81
N MET A 112 14.30 37.63 -4.23
CA MET A 112 13.48 38.37 -3.29
C MET A 112 14.31 38.84 -2.09
N LEU A 113 15.06 37.94 -1.43
CA LEU A 113 15.88 38.32 -0.28
C LEU A 113 17.05 39.24 -0.66
N ALA A 114 17.66 39.02 -1.81
CA ALA A 114 18.78 39.82 -2.31
C ALA A 114 18.37 41.27 -2.65
N GLU A 115 17.16 41.46 -3.18
CA GLU A 115 16.61 42.76 -3.59
C GLU A 115 15.97 43.53 -2.41
N MET A 116 15.67 42.88 -1.29
CA MET A 116 15.12 43.53 -0.09
C MET A 116 16.06 44.59 0.48
N ALA A 117 15.49 45.74 0.83
CA ALA A 117 16.20 46.80 1.53
C ALA A 117 16.53 46.41 2.98
N GLU A 118 17.53 47.04 3.57
CA GLU A 118 18.00 46.71 4.93
C GLU A 118 16.89 46.85 5.99
N TYR A 119 16.03 47.88 5.87
CA TYR A 119 14.90 48.08 6.77
C TYR A 119 13.81 46.98 6.62
N GLU A 120 13.63 46.42 5.42
CA GLU A 120 12.69 45.33 5.18
C GLU A 120 13.19 44.02 5.78
N ARG A 121 14.52 43.79 5.74
CA ARG A 121 15.16 42.63 6.38
C ARG A 121 15.04 42.69 7.90
N ASP A 122 15.28 43.86 8.51
CA ASP A 122 15.10 44.05 9.96
C ASP A 122 13.64 43.85 10.39
N ALA A 123 12.68 44.34 9.60
CA ALA A 123 11.25 44.12 9.82
C ALA A 123 10.88 42.63 9.72
N ALA A 124 11.38 41.91 8.71
CA ALA A 124 11.16 40.48 8.56
C ALA A 124 11.79 39.66 9.70
N LEU A 125 13.01 40.02 10.13
CA LEU A 125 13.69 39.38 11.25
C LEU A 125 12.85 39.50 12.54
N LYS A 126 12.44 40.72 12.89
CA LYS A 126 11.58 40.96 14.07
C LYS A 126 10.26 40.21 13.98
N PHE A 127 9.65 40.15 12.79
CA PHE A 127 8.42 39.41 12.57
C PHE A 127 8.59 37.91 12.82
N PHE A 128 9.63 37.28 12.26
CA PHE A 128 9.89 35.86 12.47
C PHE A 128 10.32 35.55 13.90
N GLU A 129 11.13 36.40 14.54
CA GLU A 129 11.46 36.26 15.96
C GLU A 129 10.21 36.32 16.84
N TYR A 130 9.28 37.23 16.55
CA TYR A 130 7.99 37.28 17.23
C TYR A 130 7.21 35.97 17.07
N LYS A 131 7.02 35.49 15.82
CA LYS A 131 6.28 34.25 15.53
C LYS A 131 6.95 33.00 16.11
N PHE A 132 8.28 32.98 16.15
CA PHE A 132 9.07 31.91 16.78
C PHE A 132 8.86 31.88 18.29
N ASN A 133 9.05 33.03 18.96
CA ASN A 133 8.90 33.14 20.42
C ASN A 133 7.46 32.88 20.91
N HIS A 134 6.45 33.18 20.09
CA HIS A 134 5.03 32.94 20.41
C HIS A 134 4.51 31.58 19.91
N PHE A 135 5.34 30.80 19.22
CA PHE A 135 4.99 29.49 18.68
C PHE A 135 3.81 29.50 17.69
N GLU A 136 3.67 30.57 16.90
CA GLU A 136 2.52 30.81 16.02
C GLU A 136 2.81 30.50 14.54
N PRO A 137 1.97 29.69 13.86
CA PRO A 137 2.08 29.49 12.42
C PRO A 137 1.59 30.72 11.64
N LEU A 138 2.08 30.89 10.40
CA LEU A 138 1.61 31.96 9.51
C LEU A 138 0.15 31.75 9.06
N GLN A 139 -0.59 32.87 9.06
CA GLN A 139 -1.97 33.03 8.64
C GLN A 139 -2.03 33.56 7.20
N LEU A 140 -2.17 32.65 6.23
CA LEU A 140 -2.04 32.98 4.80
C LEU A 140 -3.15 33.88 4.24
N TYR A 141 -4.23 34.12 4.99
CA TYR A 141 -5.27 35.10 4.61
C TYR A 141 -4.86 36.55 4.92
N ASN A 142 -3.89 36.76 5.81
CA ASN A 142 -3.33 38.07 6.09
C ASN A 142 -2.30 38.41 5.01
N LYS A 143 -2.50 39.51 4.28
CA LYS A 143 -1.60 39.94 3.20
C LYS A 143 -0.15 40.13 3.66
N GLN A 144 0.09 40.61 4.88
CA GLN A 144 1.44 40.81 5.40
C GLN A 144 2.12 39.46 5.69
N GLU A 145 1.40 38.51 6.30
CA GLU A 145 1.95 37.18 6.58
C GLU A 145 2.12 36.34 5.31
N LEU A 146 1.31 36.59 4.27
CA LEU A 146 1.48 35.99 2.96
C LEU A 146 2.82 36.38 2.33
N VAL A 147 3.20 37.66 2.39
CA VAL A 147 4.52 38.13 1.91
C VAL A 147 5.67 37.44 2.66
N MET A 148 5.52 37.24 3.97
CA MET A 148 6.51 36.51 4.78
C MET A 148 6.57 35.03 4.40
N ASN A 149 5.43 34.43 4.08
CA ASN A 149 5.38 33.07 3.54
C ASN A 149 6.03 32.97 2.15
N ASP A 150 5.83 33.96 1.29
CA ASP A 150 6.48 34.03 -0.03
C ASP A 150 7.99 34.17 0.10
N LEU A 151 8.48 34.91 1.11
CA LEU A 151 9.89 34.99 1.45
C LEU A 151 10.45 33.62 1.85
N LEU A 152 9.77 32.90 2.76
CA LEU A 152 10.13 31.53 3.14
C LEU A 152 10.15 30.60 1.92
N HIS A 153 9.15 30.72 1.06
CA HIS A 153 9.04 29.90 -0.15
C HIS A 153 10.18 30.18 -1.13
N SER A 154 10.55 31.45 -1.32
CA SER A 154 11.66 31.85 -2.18
C SER A 154 13.01 31.26 -1.73
N MET A 155 13.17 31.03 -0.43
CA MET A 155 14.35 30.42 0.18
C MET A 155 14.21 28.89 0.36
N LYS A 156 13.06 28.31 0.00
CA LYS A 156 12.70 26.89 0.25
C LYS A 156 12.68 26.50 1.73
N TYR A 157 12.42 27.45 2.61
CA TYR A 157 12.22 27.22 4.05
C TYR A 157 10.75 27.10 4.43
N ASP A 158 9.83 27.20 3.47
CA ASP A 158 8.41 26.99 3.72
C ASP A 158 8.10 25.52 4.09
N ASP A 159 6.95 25.32 4.73
CA ASP A 159 6.51 24.02 5.25
C ASP A 159 6.50 22.92 4.18
N ALA A 160 6.07 23.23 2.94
CA ALA A 160 6.00 22.22 1.87
C ALA A 160 7.40 21.83 1.39
N SER A 161 8.31 22.79 1.24
CA SER A 161 9.71 22.54 0.88
C SER A 161 10.43 21.71 1.95
N LEU A 162 10.28 22.05 3.23
CA LEU A 162 10.91 21.30 4.32
C LEU A 162 10.35 19.85 4.40
N ARG A 163 9.04 19.66 4.31
CA ARG A 163 8.44 18.32 4.40
C ARG A 163 8.88 17.38 3.29
N LYS A 164 9.20 17.89 2.11
CA LYS A 164 9.60 17.08 0.97
C LYS A 164 10.88 16.26 1.26
N ASN A 165 11.77 16.84 2.04
CA ASN A 165 13.09 16.29 2.36
C ASN A 165 13.20 15.77 3.79
N LEU A 166 12.12 15.88 4.58
CA LEU A 166 12.05 15.44 5.97
C LEU A 166 11.39 14.05 6.06
N ILE A 167 12.12 13.08 6.58
CA ILE A 167 11.61 11.73 6.84
C ILE A 167 11.67 11.48 8.34
N ILE A 168 10.56 10.97 8.89
CA ILE A 168 10.42 10.61 10.30
C ILE A 168 9.82 9.22 10.34
N TYR A 169 10.51 8.30 10.98
CA TYR A 169 10.13 6.90 11.06
C TYR A 169 10.65 6.27 12.37
N ARG A 170 10.16 5.07 12.66
CA ARG A 170 10.63 4.22 13.74
C ARG A 170 11.35 3.03 13.13
N ASP A 171 12.55 2.73 13.62
CA ASP A 171 13.30 1.56 13.20
C ASP A 171 12.75 0.32 13.93
N GLU A 172 12.06 -0.55 13.19
CA GLU A 172 11.55 -1.84 13.68
C GLU A 172 10.81 -1.74 15.04
N ASP A 173 11.23 -2.57 16.00
CA ASP A 173 10.73 -2.61 17.37
C ASP A 173 11.53 -1.73 18.34
N SER A 174 12.37 -0.81 17.83
CA SER A 174 13.17 0.08 18.68
C SER A 174 12.31 1.09 19.46
N ASP A 175 12.88 1.63 20.54
CA ASP A 175 12.27 2.73 21.32
C ASP A 175 12.58 4.12 20.75
N PHE A 176 13.18 4.16 19.54
CA PHE A 176 13.71 5.36 18.93
C PHE A 176 12.85 5.84 17.77
N ILE A 177 12.67 7.15 17.67
CA ILE A 177 12.20 7.82 16.47
C ILE A 177 13.41 8.40 15.76
N THR A 178 13.62 7.99 14.52
CA THR A 178 14.69 8.46 13.65
C THR A 178 14.15 9.57 12.75
N ILE A 179 14.87 10.68 12.71
CA ILE A 179 14.56 11.86 11.90
C ILE A 179 15.72 12.08 10.96
N THR A 180 15.44 12.19 9.66
CA THR A 180 16.45 12.46 8.64
C THR A 180 16.03 13.63 7.77
N TYR A 181 16.99 14.47 7.40
CA TYR A 181 16.77 15.55 6.44
C TYR A 181 17.88 15.60 5.40
N ASP A 182 17.49 15.68 4.11
CA ASP A 182 18.43 15.83 3.00
C ASP A 182 18.48 17.26 2.46
N SER A 183 19.68 17.80 2.27
CA SER A 183 19.85 19.13 1.67
C SER A 183 21.18 19.32 0.95
N ALA A 184 21.33 20.44 0.24
CA ALA A 184 22.56 20.79 -0.46
C ALA A 184 23.65 21.38 0.45
N ASN A 185 23.33 21.63 1.73
CA ASN A 185 24.26 22.18 2.71
C ASN A 185 24.34 21.22 3.92
N PRO A 186 25.54 20.74 4.30
CA PRO A 186 25.68 19.78 5.39
C PRO A 186 25.19 20.36 6.74
N GLN A 187 25.43 21.65 6.99
CA GLN A 187 24.99 22.32 8.21
C GLN A 187 23.47 22.50 8.26
N LEU A 188 22.85 22.85 7.13
CA LEU A 188 21.39 22.95 7.03
C LEU A 188 20.73 21.60 7.34
N SER A 189 21.33 20.50 6.88
CA SER A 189 20.83 19.15 7.10
C SER A 189 20.81 18.79 8.58
N ALA A 190 21.89 19.09 9.29
CA ALA A 190 21.99 18.90 10.73
C ALA A 190 21.04 19.81 11.52
N ASP A 191 21.01 21.10 11.21
CA ASP A 191 20.26 22.09 11.97
C ASP A 191 18.75 21.91 11.83
N VAL A 192 18.23 21.55 10.64
CA VAL A 192 16.80 21.25 10.47
C VAL A 192 16.36 20.14 11.42
N VAL A 193 17.13 19.05 11.47
CA VAL A 193 16.82 17.91 12.32
C VAL A 193 16.92 18.27 13.80
N ASN A 194 18.01 18.93 14.21
CA ASN A 194 18.24 19.31 15.61
C ASN A 194 17.21 20.35 16.12
N ILE A 195 16.88 21.35 15.30
CA ILE A 195 15.84 22.34 15.62
C ILE A 195 14.49 21.63 15.74
N LEU A 196 14.15 20.75 14.78
CA LEU A 196 12.90 19.98 14.84
C LEU A 196 12.81 19.17 16.13
N CYS A 197 13.86 18.42 16.48
CA CYS A 197 13.92 17.63 17.72
C CYS A 197 13.72 18.52 18.95
N THR A 198 14.46 19.63 19.03
CA THR A 198 14.38 20.56 20.17
C THR A 198 12.99 21.17 20.32
N GLN A 199 12.42 21.68 19.22
CA GLN A 199 11.11 22.33 19.24
C GLN A 199 9.98 21.32 19.52
N PHE A 200 10.08 20.12 18.97
CA PHE A 200 9.16 19.04 19.26
C PHE A 200 9.23 18.61 20.73
N ILE A 201 10.42 18.32 21.27
CA ILE A 201 10.62 17.91 22.66
C ILE A 201 10.09 18.99 23.60
N ASN A 202 10.39 20.26 23.34
CA ASN A 202 9.87 21.38 24.14
C ASN A 202 8.35 21.46 24.09
N TYR A 203 7.76 21.43 22.89
CA TYR A 203 6.30 21.51 22.72
C TYR A 203 5.59 20.32 23.37
N TYR A 204 6.07 19.10 23.12
CA TYR A 204 5.49 17.88 23.66
C TYR A 204 5.61 17.87 25.19
N THR A 205 6.79 18.19 25.73
CA THR A 205 7.02 18.26 27.18
C THR A 205 6.09 19.28 27.84
N GLN A 206 5.94 20.48 27.25
CA GLN A 206 5.02 21.49 27.78
C GLN A 206 3.55 21.06 27.69
N ALA A 207 3.13 20.49 26.55
CA ALA A 207 1.76 20.04 26.35
C ALA A 207 1.40 18.87 27.28
N VAL A 208 2.30 17.90 27.43
CA VAL A 208 2.13 16.74 28.31
C VAL A 208 2.17 17.17 29.77
N LYS A 209 3.14 17.99 30.20
CA LYS A 209 3.17 18.51 31.59
C LYS A 209 1.91 19.29 31.92
N LYS A 210 1.40 20.11 30.98
CA LYS A 210 0.13 20.83 31.17
C LYS A 210 -1.05 19.88 31.30
N ASN A 211 -1.16 18.87 30.44
CA ASN A 211 -2.24 17.89 30.51
C ASN A 211 -2.18 17.01 31.77
N GLN A 212 -0.99 16.56 32.16
CA GLN A 212 -0.77 15.81 33.40
C GLN A 212 -1.12 16.65 34.63
N SER A 213 -0.64 17.90 34.70
CA SER A 213 -0.98 18.83 35.78
C SER A 213 -2.49 19.08 35.86
N ASN A 214 -3.16 19.29 34.72
CA ASN A 214 -4.62 19.45 34.67
C ASN A 214 -5.36 18.19 35.19
N ALA A 215 -4.90 16.99 34.81
CA ALA A 215 -5.50 15.74 35.26
C ALA A 215 -5.30 15.52 36.77
N VAL A 216 -4.11 15.81 37.29
CA VAL A 216 -3.82 15.75 38.73
C VAL A 216 -4.65 16.78 39.50
N SER A 217 -4.77 18.01 38.99
CA SER A 217 -5.60 19.07 39.59
C SER A 217 -7.08 18.64 39.63
N PHE A 218 -7.61 18.17 38.50
CA PHE A 218 -8.99 17.68 38.42
C PHE A 218 -9.26 16.54 39.40
N LEU A 219 -8.36 15.54 39.47
CA LEU A 219 -8.50 14.42 40.40
C LEU A 219 -8.33 14.86 41.86
N SER A 220 -7.46 15.82 42.16
CA SER A 220 -7.32 16.43 43.48
C SER A 220 -8.61 17.11 43.92
N ASP A 221 -9.20 17.94 43.07
CA ASP A 221 -10.45 18.64 43.35
C ASP A 221 -11.61 17.66 43.53
N LEU A 222 -11.69 16.64 42.66
CA LEU A 222 -12.67 15.57 42.77
C LEU A 222 -12.48 14.75 44.06
N LEU A 223 -11.24 14.48 44.46
CA LEU A 223 -10.91 13.78 45.70
C LEU A 223 -11.38 14.56 46.92
N VAL A 224 -11.18 15.88 46.93
CA VAL A 224 -11.70 16.77 47.98
C VAL A 224 -13.23 16.74 48.01
N GLN A 225 -13.90 16.84 46.86
CA GLN A 225 -15.36 16.76 46.78
C GLN A 225 -15.91 15.44 47.32
N LYS A 226 -15.33 14.30 46.91
CA LYS A 226 -15.76 12.97 47.38
C LYS A 226 -15.47 12.77 48.87
N ARG A 227 -14.33 13.28 49.37
CA ARG A 227 -14.03 13.26 50.81
C ARG A 227 -15.04 14.08 51.61
N THR A 228 -15.45 15.25 51.12
CA THR A 228 -16.47 16.09 51.77
C THR A 228 -17.83 15.39 51.77
N ALA A 229 -18.26 14.82 50.63
CA ALA A 229 -19.50 14.05 50.55
C ALA A 229 -19.52 12.86 51.53
N LEU A 230 -18.41 12.11 51.65
CA LEU A 230 -18.28 11.03 52.62
C LEU A 230 -18.38 11.53 54.07
N ARG A 231 -17.75 12.68 54.38
CA ARG A 231 -17.84 13.31 55.71
C ARG A 231 -19.27 13.76 56.01
N GLU A 232 -19.97 14.35 55.05
CA GLU A 232 -21.37 14.77 55.22
C GLU A 232 -22.28 13.56 55.49
N LYS A 233 -22.14 12.46 54.73
CA LYS A 233 -22.90 11.23 54.97
C LYS A 233 -22.60 10.61 56.33
N THR A 234 -21.32 10.57 56.72
CA THR A 234 -20.91 10.11 58.05
C THR A 234 -21.48 10.99 59.16
N ALA A 235 -21.45 12.32 58.98
CA ALA A 235 -22.01 13.28 59.92
C ALA A 235 -23.54 13.16 60.03
N GLN A 236 -24.25 12.89 58.92
CA GLN A 236 -25.69 12.64 58.93
C GLN A 236 -26.04 11.39 59.76
N LEU A 237 -25.29 10.30 59.61
CA LEU A 237 -25.46 9.11 60.45
C LEU A 237 -25.17 9.42 61.91
N GLN A 238 -24.07 10.12 62.19
CA GLN A 238 -23.69 10.49 63.56
C GLN A 238 -24.76 11.37 64.21
N GLN A 239 -25.22 12.41 63.51
CA GLN A 239 -26.26 13.31 64.01
C GLN A 239 -27.58 12.56 64.21
N TYR A 240 -27.97 11.69 63.27
CA TYR A 240 -29.15 10.84 63.42
C TYR A 240 -29.04 9.93 64.66
N LYS A 241 -27.87 9.36 64.92
CA LYS A 241 -27.63 8.58 66.14
C LYS A 241 -27.71 9.43 67.40
N ILE A 242 -27.16 10.64 67.39
CA ILE A 242 -27.21 11.58 68.53
C ILE A 242 -28.66 12.01 68.82
N ASP A 243 -29.38 12.50 67.81
CA ASP A 243 -30.75 13.04 67.94
C ASP A 243 -31.74 11.99 68.46
N ASN A 244 -31.49 10.73 68.14
CA ASN A 244 -32.36 9.61 68.51
C ASN A 244 -31.79 8.76 69.67
N GLY A 245 -30.68 9.18 70.30
CA GLY A 245 -30.07 8.48 71.44
C GLY A 245 -29.58 7.06 71.12
N ILE A 246 -29.17 6.81 69.88
CA ILE A 246 -28.81 5.49 69.36
C ILE A 246 -27.30 5.25 69.55
N ILE A 247 -26.93 4.44 70.54
CA ILE A 247 -25.52 4.06 70.78
C ILE A 247 -25.23 2.71 70.10
N ASN A 248 -25.98 1.67 70.46
CA ASN A 248 -25.84 0.33 69.88
C ASN A 248 -27.23 -0.28 69.62
N LEU A 249 -27.87 0.13 68.52
CA LEU A 249 -29.21 -0.33 68.16
C LEU A 249 -29.26 -1.84 67.94
N GLU A 250 -28.22 -2.39 67.32
CA GLU A 250 -28.17 -3.80 66.96
C GLU A 250 -28.13 -4.69 68.21
N GLU A 251 -27.27 -4.37 69.17
CA GLU A 251 -27.19 -5.10 70.44
C GLU A 251 -28.48 -4.97 71.26
N GLN A 252 -29.07 -3.76 71.32
CA GLN A 252 -30.34 -3.53 72.01
C GLN A 252 -31.51 -4.30 71.37
N SER A 253 -31.59 -4.29 70.04
CA SER A 253 -32.62 -5.01 69.28
C SER A 253 -32.50 -6.52 69.48
N ARG A 254 -31.27 -7.08 69.39
CA ARG A 254 -30.99 -8.49 69.66
C ARG A 254 -31.37 -8.90 71.08
N ALA A 255 -31.06 -8.07 72.08
CA ALA A 255 -31.39 -8.35 73.48
C ALA A 255 -32.92 -8.39 73.71
N ILE A 256 -33.66 -7.41 73.18
CA ILE A 256 -35.13 -7.38 73.29
C ILE A 256 -35.76 -8.56 72.55
N PHE A 257 -35.28 -8.87 71.34
CA PHE A 257 -35.77 -10.01 70.57
C PHE A 257 -35.56 -11.34 71.30
N SER A 258 -34.40 -11.51 71.94
CA SER A 258 -34.10 -12.70 72.76
C SER A 258 -35.05 -12.81 73.97
N GLN A 259 -35.40 -11.68 74.60
CA GLN A 259 -36.42 -11.66 75.66
C GLN A 259 -37.80 -12.05 75.13
N ILE A 260 -38.22 -11.52 73.97
CA ILE A 260 -39.51 -11.89 73.35
C ILE A 260 -39.60 -13.40 73.12
N ILE A 261 -38.52 -14.03 72.63
CA ILE A 261 -38.46 -15.49 72.48
C ILE A 261 -38.66 -16.18 73.83
N SER A 262 -37.88 -15.79 74.86
CA SER A 262 -37.97 -16.40 76.18
C SER A 262 -39.36 -16.27 76.82
N TYR A 263 -40.04 -15.13 76.66
CA TYR A 263 -41.40 -14.95 77.19
C TYR A 263 -42.45 -15.71 76.38
N ASN A 264 -42.27 -15.90 75.08
CA ASN A 264 -43.14 -16.75 74.26
C ASN A 264 -43.04 -18.22 74.68
N ASP A 265 -41.83 -18.71 74.98
CA ASP A 265 -41.65 -20.07 75.51
C ASP A 265 -42.39 -20.23 76.85
N LYS A 266 -42.25 -19.25 77.75
CA LYS A 266 -42.96 -19.24 79.04
C LYS A 266 -44.48 -19.13 78.90
N LYS A 267 -44.95 -18.39 77.91
CA LYS A 267 -46.38 -18.31 77.57
C LYS A 267 -46.90 -19.70 77.18
N GLN A 268 -46.18 -20.40 76.29
CA GLN A 268 -46.54 -21.74 75.85
C GLN A 268 -46.55 -22.74 77.02
N ASP A 269 -45.55 -22.66 77.91
CA ASP A 269 -45.50 -23.47 79.13
C ASP A 269 -46.73 -23.22 80.02
N ALA A 270 -47.07 -21.95 80.27
CA ALA A 270 -48.22 -21.58 81.09
C ALA A 270 -49.56 -22.02 80.47
N GLU A 271 -49.74 -21.86 79.15
CA GLU A 271 -50.93 -22.32 78.43
C GLU A 271 -51.09 -23.84 78.53
N LYS A 272 -49.99 -24.59 78.44
CA LYS A 272 -49.97 -26.06 78.63
C LYS A 272 -50.34 -26.44 80.06
N GLU A 273 -49.82 -25.74 81.07
CA GLU A 273 -50.18 -25.97 82.47
C GLU A 273 -51.66 -25.70 82.73
N ILE A 274 -52.19 -24.57 82.25
CA ILE A 274 -53.61 -24.23 82.37
C ILE A 274 -54.49 -25.31 81.74
N ALA A 275 -54.17 -25.75 80.52
CA ALA A 275 -54.90 -26.82 79.84
C ALA A 275 -54.84 -28.15 80.62
N SER A 276 -53.69 -28.47 81.21
CA SER A 276 -53.49 -29.65 82.06
C SER A 276 -54.34 -29.59 83.34
N TYR A 277 -54.32 -28.44 84.03
CA TYR A 277 -55.13 -28.23 85.23
C TYR A 277 -56.63 -28.24 84.92
N ASP A 278 -57.09 -27.56 83.87
CA ASP A 278 -58.50 -27.58 83.45
C ASP A 278 -58.96 -29.00 83.08
N GLY A 279 -58.12 -29.80 82.41
CA GLY A 279 -58.40 -31.20 82.12
C GLY A 279 -58.52 -32.07 83.39
N THR A 280 -57.65 -31.84 84.37
CA THR A 280 -57.66 -32.56 85.65
C THR A 280 -58.85 -32.15 86.52
N LEU A 281 -59.15 -30.84 86.60
CA LEU A 281 -60.30 -30.30 87.30
C LEU A 281 -61.63 -30.84 86.75
N LYS A 282 -61.79 -30.89 85.42
CA LYS A 282 -62.98 -31.53 84.79
C LYS A 282 -63.18 -32.99 85.22
N LYS A 283 -62.08 -33.76 85.33
CA LYS A 283 -62.14 -35.14 85.82
C LYS A 283 -62.55 -35.21 87.29
N ILE A 284 -62.04 -34.31 88.13
CA ILE A 284 -62.41 -34.23 89.54
C ILE A 284 -63.87 -33.80 89.70
N ASP A 285 -64.34 -32.80 88.94
CA ASP A 285 -65.73 -32.33 88.94
C ASP A 285 -66.72 -33.42 88.56
N SER A 286 -66.36 -34.32 87.63
CA SER A 286 -67.19 -35.47 87.25
C SER A 286 -67.40 -36.51 88.36
N ARG A 287 -66.65 -36.42 89.46
CA ARG A 287 -66.74 -37.33 90.63
C ARG A 287 -67.67 -36.81 91.75
N PHE A 288 -68.24 -35.61 91.62
CA PHE A 288 -69.14 -35.02 92.63
C PHE A 288 -70.63 -35.10 92.21
N ASP A 289 -71.51 -35.53 93.13
CA ASP A 289 -72.96 -35.56 92.92
C ASP A 289 -73.60 -34.17 93.15
N PRO A 290 -74.84 -33.89 92.67
CA PRO A 290 -75.50 -32.60 92.83
C PRO A 290 -75.68 -32.14 94.29
N GLY A 291 -75.78 -33.07 95.24
CA GLY A 291 -75.86 -32.79 96.68
C GLY A 291 -74.52 -32.38 97.30
N ASP A 292 -73.40 -32.91 96.78
CA ASP A 292 -72.05 -32.56 97.24
C ASP A 292 -71.64 -31.16 96.81
N ARG A 293 -72.23 -30.64 95.72
CA ARG A 293 -71.92 -29.29 95.22
C ARG A 293 -72.29 -28.21 96.23
N LYS A 294 -73.44 -28.31 96.90
CA LYS A 294 -73.82 -27.35 97.96
C LYS A 294 -72.87 -27.41 99.16
N TYR A 295 -72.41 -28.61 99.52
CA TYR A 295 -71.42 -28.79 100.58
C TYR A 295 -70.09 -28.16 100.19
N PHE A 296 -69.58 -28.48 98.99
CA PHE A 296 -68.37 -27.90 98.44
C PHE A 296 -68.45 -26.38 98.37
N GLU A 297 -69.52 -25.81 97.81
CA GLU A 297 -69.70 -24.34 97.74
C GLU A 297 -69.67 -23.69 99.12
N SER A 298 -70.27 -24.32 100.13
CA SER A 298 -70.27 -23.80 101.51
C SER A 298 -68.89 -23.85 102.19
N VAL A 299 -68.13 -24.93 101.95
CA VAL A 299 -66.77 -25.12 102.49
C VAL A 299 -65.79 -24.21 101.75
N SER A 300 -65.85 -24.21 100.42
CA SER A 300 -65.03 -23.37 99.55
C SER A 300 -65.29 -21.90 99.78
N SER A 301 -66.53 -21.44 100.01
CA SER A 301 -66.79 -20.02 100.30
C SER A 301 -66.10 -19.54 101.58
N LYS A 302 -66.01 -20.38 102.61
CA LYS A 302 -65.34 -20.03 103.87
C LYS A 302 -63.82 -20.09 103.73
N ILE A 303 -63.32 -21.13 103.06
CA ILE A 303 -61.88 -21.24 102.78
C ILE A 303 -61.43 -20.06 101.92
N ASN A 304 -62.18 -19.73 100.87
CA ASN A 304 -61.93 -18.57 100.00
C ASN A 304 -61.77 -17.28 100.82
N GLN A 305 -62.67 -16.99 101.77
CA GLN A 305 -62.54 -15.82 102.64
C GLN A 305 -61.23 -15.81 103.47
N THR A 306 -60.74 -16.98 103.90
CA THR A 306 -59.48 -17.07 104.67
C THR A 306 -58.23 -16.95 103.80
N ILE A 307 -58.30 -17.38 102.54
CA ILE A 307 -57.14 -17.47 101.66
C ILE A 307 -56.99 -16.29 100.70
N THR A 308 -58.03 -15.46 100.50
CA THR A 308 -58.00 -14.35 99.53
C THR A 308 -56.78 -13.45 99.70
N ALA A 309 -56.44 -13.06 100.94
CA ALA A 309 -55.29 -12.17 101.17
C ALA A 309 -53.95 -12.79 100.75
N THR A 310 -53.73 -14.08 101.05
CA THR A 310 -52.52 -14.81 100.64
C THR A 310 -52.52 -15.10 99.13
N GLN A 311 -53.69 -15.34 98.51
CA GLN A 311 -53.83 -15.47 97.06
C GLN A 311 -53.47 -14.15 96.35
N ASP A 312 -53.96 -13.01 96.84
CA ASP A 312 -53.63 -11.69 96.28
C ASP A 312 -52.13 -11.39 96.40
N GLU A 313 -51.52 -11.72 97.55
CA GLU A 313 -50.07 -11.57 97.74
C GLU A 313 -49.27 -12.49 96.81
N LEU A 314 -49.76 -13.72 96.58
CA LEU A 314 -49.17 -14.69 95.65
C LEU A 314 -49.25 -14.18 94.19
N HIS A 315 -50.41 -13.66 93.77
CA HIS A 315 -50.58 -13.02 92.46
C HIS A 315 -49.64 -11.82 92.29
N ASN A 316 -49.57 -10.94 93.28
CA ASN A 316 -48.68 -9.78 93.25
C ASN A 316 -47.20 -10.18 93.17
N THR A 317 -46.78 -11.19 93.92
CA THR A 317 -45.41 -11.70 93.91
C THR A 317 -45.09 -12.38 92.58
N GLN A 318 -46.05 -13.13 92.00
CA GLN A 318 -45.91 -13.75 90.69
C GLN A 318 -45.76 -12.71 89.59
N ASN A 319 -46.52 -11.61 89.67
CA ASN A 319 -46.38 -10.48 88.76
C ASN A 319 -44.98 -9.86 88.85
N ARG A 320 -44.44 -9.68 90.06
CA ARG A 320 -43.09 -9.15 90.28
C ARG A 320 -42.01 -10.09 89.73
N TYR A 321 -42.18 -11.40 89.92
CA TYR A 321 -41.27 -12.41 89.37
C TYR A 321 -41.25 -12.38 87.84
N ILE A 322 -42.42 -12.33 87.19
CA ILE A 322 -42.52 -12.29 85.73
C ILE A 322 -41.99 -10.95 85.18
N ARG A 323 -42.39 -9.80 85.75
CA ARG A 323 -41.95 -8.47 85.28
C ARG A 323 -40.47 -8.20 85.49
N SER A 324 -39.82 -8.94 86.39
CA SER A 324 -38.38 -8.84 86.64
C SER A 324 -37.54 -9.76 85.75
N ASN A 325 -38.14 -10.31 84.68
CA ASN A 325 -37.50 -11.30 83.84
C ASN A 325 -37.06 -12.54 84.62
N TYR A 326 -37.97 -13.05 85.47
CA TYR A 326 -37.78 -14.28 86.26
C TYR A 326 -36.59 -14.20 87.24
N ASP A 327 -36.39 -13.03 87.87
CA ASP A 327 -35.33 -12.83 88.86
C ASP A 327 -35.48 -13.86 90.02
N PRO A 328 -34.47 -14.74 90.24
CA PRO A 328 -34.55 -15.79 91.25
C PRO A 328 -34.86 -15.29 92.66
N LYS A 329 -34.62 -14.01 92.99
CA LYS A 329 -34.89 -13.45 94.33
C LYS A 329 -36.36 -13.55 94.75
N TYR A 330 -37.30 -13.56 93.81
CA TYR A 330 -38.74 -13.66 94.12
C TYR A 330 -39.21 -15.10 94.29
N LYS A 331 -38.43 -16.09 93.85
CA LYS A 331 -38.81 -17.51 93.89
C LYS A 331 -39.00 -18.04 95.32
N PRO A 332 -38.12 -17.75 96.30
CA PRO A 332 -38.35 -18.18 97.69
C PRO A 332 -39.63 -17.60 98.31
N ALA A 333 -39.98 -16.35 97.97
CA ALA A 333 -41.21 -15.71 98.45
C ALA A 333 -42.45 -16.39 97.85
N LEU A 334 -42.42 -16.72 96.55
CA LEU A 334 -43.48 -17.50 95.90
C LEU A 334 -43.65 -18.87 96.55
N ASP A 335 -42.56 -19.58 96.77
CA ASP A 335 -42.60 -20.93 97.36
C ASP A 335 -43.11 -20.87 98.82
N SER A 336 -42.73 -19.83 99.57
CA SER A 336 -43.24 -19.58 100.93
C SER A 336 -44.74 -19.29 100.95
N LEU A 337 -45.21 -18.42 100.05
CA LEU A 337 -46.62 -18.08 99.93
C LEU A 337 -47.46 -19.28 99.48
N GLN A 338 -46.95 -20.09 98.54
CA GLN A 338 -47.60 -21.34 98.13
C GLN A 338 -47.70 -22.34 99.29
N LYS A 339 -46.63 -22.49 100.10
CA LYS A 339 -46.65 -23.33 101.30
C LYS A 339 -47.64 -22.81 102.34
N SER A 340 -47.63 -21.50 102.62
CA SER A 340 -48.57 -20.85 103.53
C SER A 340 -50.02 -21.07 103.09
N LEU A 341 -50.29 -20.87 101.80
CA LEU A 341 -51.60 -21.09 101.20
C LEU A 341 -52.05 -22.55 101.33
N SER A 342 -51.17 -23.50 101.06
CA SER A 342 -51.46 -24.93 101.26
C SER A 342 -51.75 -25.30 102.72
N ALA A 343 -51.04 -24.68 103.68
CA ALA A 343 -51.25 -24.89 105.10
C ALA A 343 -52.60 -24.31 105.57
N GLN A 344 -52.97 -23.12 105.09
CA GLN A 344 -54.28 -22.51 105.37
C GLN A 344 -55.44 -23.37 104.82
N ILE A 345 -55.29 -23.92 103.62
CA ILE A 345 -56.27 -24.87 103.05
C ILE A 345 -56.42 -26.11 103.93
N ASN A 346 -55.29 -26.67 104.41
CA ASN A 346 -55.32 -27.84 105.27
C ASN A 346 -56.00 -27.55 106.61
N ILE A 347 -55.63 -26.44 107.28
CA ILE A 347 -56.21 -26.04 108.58
C ILE A 347 -57.69 -25.74 108.46
N SER A 348 -58.09 -24.93 107.47
CA SER A 348 -59.49 -24.56 107.26
C SER A 348 -60.33 -25.76 106.84
N SER A 349 -59.76 -26.75 106.14
CA SER A 349 -60.45 -28.00 105.82
C SER A 349 -60.70 -28.88 107.04
N ASP A 350 -59.79 -28.88 108.02
CA ASP A 350 -59.87 -29.77 109.19
C ASP A 350 -60.88 -29.27 110.25
N GLN A 351 -61.22 -27.97 110.24
CA GLN A 351 -62.21 -27.38 111.16
C GLN A 351 -63.68 -27.72 110.84
N TYR A 352 -63.99 -28.19 109.64
CA TYR A 352 -65.35 -28.51 109.21
C TYR A 352 -65.66 -30.02 109.16
N ILE A 353 -64.78 -30.84 109.76
CA ILE A 353 -64.90 -32.30 109.88
C ILE A 353 -66.01 -32.63 110.90
N THR A 354 -67.26 -32.72 110.46
CA THR A 354 -68.37 -33.29 111.26
C THR A 354 -69.18 -34.37 110.53
N ASN A 355 -68.73 -34.86 109.36
CA ASN A 355 -69.46 -35.84 108.55
C ASN A 355 -68.58 -37.07 108.20
N PRO A 356 -69.05 -38.34 108.26
CA PRO A 356 -68.22 -39.56 108.13
C PRO A 356 -67.69 -39.92 106.72
N LEU A 357 -67.52 -38.96 105.80
CA LEU A 357 -67.18 -39.21 104.39
C LEU A 357 -65.71 -38.85 104.06
N THR A 358 -64.76 -39.59 104.64
CA THR A 358 -63.31 -39.36 104.54
C THR A 358 -62.70 -39.41 103.13
N HIS A 359 -63.38 -39.98 102.13
CA HIS A 359 -62.86 -40.07 100.75
C HIS A 359 -63.12 -38.83 99.87
N LYS A 360 -64.08 -37.97 100.22
CA LYS A 360 -64.38 -36.76 99.43
C LYS A 360 -63.51 -35.56 99.84
N ASP A 361 -62.92 -35.60 101.03
CA ASP A 361 -62.08 -34.52 101.58
C ASP A 361 -60.78 -34.33 100.81
N GLU A 362 -60.11 -35.42 100.44
CA GLU A 362 -58.88 -35.37 99.63
C GLU A 362 -59.15 -34.83 98.22
N LEU A 363 -60.32 -35.15 97.65
CA LEU A 363 -60.75 -34.60 96.35
C LEU A 363 -61.07 -33.10 96.43
N VAL A 364 -61.63 -32.61 97.55
CA VAL A 364 -61.85 -31.17 97.78
C VAL A 364 -60.52 -30.43 97.93
N LYS A 365 -59.58 -30.96 98.71
CA LYS A 365 -58.21 -30.39 98.87
C LYS A 365 -57.47 -30.38 97.52
N GLN A 366 -57.52 -31.49 96.78
CA GLN A 366 -56.91 -31.61 95.45
C GLN A 366 -57.53 -30.65 94.45
N LYS A 367 -58.87 -30.53 94.44
CA LYS A 367 -59.59 -29.58 93.59
C LYS A 367 -59.18 -28.15 93.89
N LEU A 368 -59.23 -27.73 95.15
CA LEU A 368 -58.90 -26.36 95.54
C LEU A 368 -57.43 -26.03 95.23
N GLY A 369 -56.51 -26.97 95.48
CA GLY A 369 -55.10 -26.82 95.12
C GLY A 369 -54.88 -26.65 93.60
N LEU A 370 -55.60 -27.43 92.78
CA LEU A 370 -55.55 -27.30 91.32
C LEU A 370 -56.23 -26.03 90.80
N GLU A 371 -57.33 -25.59 91.43
CA GLU A 371 -58.00 -24.32 91.08
C GLU A 371 -57.07 -23.14 91.33
N ILE A 372 -56.34 -23.16 92.45
CA ILE A 372 -55.34 -22.15 92.80
C ILE A 372 -54.13 -22.21 91.86
N ALA A 373 -53.60 -23.41 91.58
CA ALA A 373 -52.48 -23.56 90.66
C ALA A 373 -52.86 -23.08 89.24
N ARG A 374 -54.09 -23.39 88.80
CA ARG A 374 -54.64 -22.88 87.54
C ARG A 374 -54.82 -21.36 87.57
N ASP A 375 -55.37 -20.82 88.65
CA ASP A 375 -55.59 -19.37 88.77
C ASP A 375 -54.26 -18.61 88.75
N LEU A 376 -53.26 -19.10 89.48
CA LEU A 376 -51.90 -18.58 89.46
C LEU A 376 -51.27 -18.66 88.07
N ALA A 377 -51.48 -19.77 87.34
CA ALA A 377 -51.00 -19.92 85.97
C ALA A 377 -51.73 -18.98 84.99
N LYS A 378 -53.05 -18.78 85.12
CA LYS A 378 -53.83 -17.81 84.34
C LYS A 378 -53.40 -16.37 84.61
N TYR A 379 -53.19 -16.02 85.88
CA TYR A 379 -52.68 -14.73 86.29
C TYR A 379 -51.25 -14.51 85.77
N GLY A 380 -50.41 -15.54 85.87
CA GLY A 380 -49.07 -15.56 85.27
C GLY A 380 -49.11 -15.33 83.76
N LEU A 381 -50.00 -16.03 83.04
CA LEU A 381 -50.21 -15.86 81.60
C LEU A 381 -50.64 -14.43 81.24
N GLN A 382 -51.50 -13.81 82.04
CA GLN A 382 -51.88 -12.39 81.86
C GLN A 382 -50.65 -11.46 82.03
N SER A 383 -49.82 -11.69 83.05
CA SER A 383 -48.60 -10.92 83.27
C SER A 383 -47.58 -11.12 82.14
N ILE A 384 -47.41 -12.35 81.65
CA ILE A 384 -46.55 -12.69 80.50
C ILE A 384 -47.03 -11.97 79.23
N ASN A 385 -48.33 -12.03 78.93
CA ASN A 385 -48.89 -11.33 77.76
C ASN A 385 -48.72 -9.82 77.86
N ALA A 386 -48.87 -9.23 79.05
CA ALA A 386 -48.63 -7.81 79.28
C ALA A 386 -47.15 -7.43 79.04
N GLU A 387 -46.20 -8.25 79.49
CA GLU A 387 -44.78 -8.00 79.26
C GLU A 387 -44.39 -8.24 77.79
N LEU A 388 -44.94 -9.26 77.13
CA LEU A 388 -44.79 -9.48 75.68
C LEU A 388 -45.32 -8.29 74.87
N ALA A 389 -46.48 -7.74 75.21
CA ALA A 389 -47.03 -6.56 74.53
C ALA A 389 -46.10 -5.36 74.68
N LYS A 390 -45.54 -5.15 75.88
CA LYS A 390 -44.56 -4.09 76.17
C LYS A 390 -43.24 -4.31 75.40
N LEU A 391 -42.70 -5.53 75.39
CA LEU A 391 -41.47 -5.86 74.65
C LEU A 391 -41.67 -5.71 73.14
N ASN A 392 -42.79 -6.18 72.59
CA ASN A 392 -43.14 -6.02 71.18
C ASN A 392 -43.32 -4.54 70.80
N ALA A 393 -44.00 -3.74 71.62
CA ALA A 393 -44.13 -2.30 71.39
C ALA A 393 -42.76 -1.60 71.41
N LYS A 394 -41.89 -1.97 72.36
CA LYS A 394 -40.52 -1.48 72.42
C LYS A 394 -39.72 -1.89 71.19
N PHE A 395 -39.78 -3.16 70.77
CA PHE A 395 -39.10 -3.66 69.57
C PHE A 395 -39.59 -2.96 68.29
N ALA A 396 -40.92 -2.83 68.12
CA ALA A 396 -41.53 -2.14 66.99
C ALA A 396 -41.09 -0.67 66.90
N SER A 397 -40.89 -0.01 68.04
CA SER A 397 -40.36 1.36 68.06
C SER A 397 -38.90 1.46 67.56
N LEU A 398 -38.12 0.37 67.59
CA LEU A 398 -36.72 0.34 67.14
C LEU A 398 -36.57 0.11 65.62
N VAL A 399 -37.55 -0.54 64.97
CA VAL A 399 -37.47 -0.94 63.55
C VAL A 399 -37.25 0.24 62.60
N PRO A 400 -37.95 1.39 62.72
CA PRO A 400 -37.71 2.54 61.84
C PRO A 400 -36.30 3.11 61.96
N PHE A 401 -35.72 3.06 63.15
CA PHE A 401 -34.34 3.51 63.39
C PHE A 401 -33.33 2.58 62.71
N ASP A 402 -33.54 1.26 62.77
CA ASP A 402 -32.67 0.25 62.14
C ASP A 402 -32.64 0.39 60.63
N ALA A 403 -33.82 0.55 60.02
CA ALA A 403 -33.95 0.77 58.58
C ALA A 403 -33.21 2.03 58.10
N LYS A 404 -33.32 3.14 58.84
CA LYS A 404 -32.60 4.39 58.53
C LYS A 404 -31.09 4.26 58.74
N VAL A 405 -30.64 3.64 59.83
CA VAL A 405 -29.21 3.38 60.08
C VAL A 405 -28.62 2.57 58.93
N LYS A 406 -29.26 1.47 58.52
CA LYS A 406 -28.80 0.66 57.38
C LYS A 406 -28.75 1.44 56.06
N THR A 407 -29.70 2.34 55.83
CA THR A 407 -29.71 3.21 54.65
C THR A 407 -28.50 4.15 54.65
N TYR A 408 -28.21 4.78 55.79
CA TYR A 408 -27.02 5.63 55.92
C TYR A 408 -25.72 4.84 55.79
N ASP A 409 -25.61 3.64 56.39
CA ASP A 409 -24.44 2.78 56.24
C ASP A 409 -24.22 2.39 54.77
N PHE A 410 -25.29 2.09 54.04
CA PHE A 410 -25.23 1.83 52.60
C PHE A 410 -24.72 3.05 51.81
N ASP A 411 -25.27 4.23 52.07
CA ASP A 411 -24.83 5.49 51.44
C ASP A 411 -23.35 5.80 51.75
N ILE A 412 -22.91 5.56 52.99
CA ILE A 412 -21.51 5.73 53.41
C ILE A 412 -20.60 4.76 52.68
N ASN A 413 -21.02 3.50 52.51
CA ASN A 413 -20.25 2.50 51.79
C ASN A 413 -20.05 2.88 50.32
N ILE A 414 -21.11 3.37 49.65
CA ILE A 414 -21.00 3.89 48.27
C ILE A 414 -20.03 5.08 48.22
N ALA A 415 -20.22 6.07 49.10
CA ALA A 415 -19.37 7.25 49.14
C ALA A 415 -17.90 6.90 49.45
N SER A 416 -17.66 5.88 50.27
CA SER A 416 -16.33 5.36 50.61
C SER A 416 -15.67 4.70 49.39
N GLN A 417 -16.41 3.86 48.65
CA GLN A 417 -15.91 3.24 47.41
C GLN A 417 -15.59 4.30 46.36
N GLU A 418 -16.47 5.27 46.12
CA GLU A 418 -16.22 6.37 45.19
C GLU A 418 -14.97 7.18 45.59
N TYR A 419 -14.80 7.46 46.89
CA TYR A 419 -13.62 8.14 47.41
C TYR A 419 -12.35 7.32 47.17
N LEU A 420 -12.35 6.01 47.47
CA LEU A 420 -11.21 5.13 47.28
C LEU A 420 -10.84 4.97 45.80
N ASP A 421 -11.82 4.88 44.90
CA ASP A 421 -11.60 4.82 43.46
C ASP A 421 -10.93 6.09 42.95
N VAL A 422 -11.40 7.26 43.38
CA VAL A 422 -10.78 8.54 43.03
C VAL A 422 -9.40 8.67 43.66
N LEU A 423 -9.20 8.21 44.90
CA LEU A 423 -7.89 8.21 45.58
C LEU A 423 -6.88 7.35 44.84
N ASN A 424 -7.26 6.15 44.41
CA ASN A 424 -6.40 5.24 43.66
C ASN A 424 -6.05 5.83 42.29
N LYS A 425 -7.03 6.40 41.57
CA LYS A 425 -6.80 7.10 40.31
C LYS A 425 -5.90 8.33 40.48
N TYR A 426 -6.10 9.10 41.54
CA TYR A 426 -5.26 10.25 41.89
C TYR A 426 -3.83 9.82 42.16
N ASN A 427 -3.60 8.83 43.04
CA ASN A 427 -2.27 8.33 43.36
C ASN A 427 -1.56 7.77 42.12
N ALA A 428 -2.23 6.96 41.31
CA ALA A 428 -1.67 6.42 40.07
C ALA A 428 -1.30 7.54 39.08
N THR A 429 -2.18 8.52 38.88
CA THR A 429 -1.95 9.65 37.96
C THR A 429 -0.86 10.59 38.47
N ASN A 430 -0.84 10.88 39.77
CA ASN A 430 0.17 11.73 40.41
C ASN A 430 1.56 11.08 40.34
N LEU A 431 1.66 9.76 40.57
CA LEU A 431 2.91 9.02 40.37
C LEU A 431 3.36 9.09 38.90
N LYS A 432 2.46 8.83 37.93
CA LYS A 432 2.75 8.95 36.50
C LYS A 432 3.15 10.38 36.09
N SER A 433 2.62 11.40 36.74
CA SER A 433 2.99 12.80 36.50
C SER A 433 4.36 13.18 37.08
N ASN A 434 4.82 12.49 38.13
CA ASN A 434 6.12 12.72 38.74
C ASN A 434 7.26 12.01 37.99
N PHE A 435 6.97 10.95 37.25
CA PHE A 435 7.90 10.39 36.26
C PHE A 435 7.88 11.29 35.02
N ASN A 436 8.91 12.12 34.85
CA ASN A 436 9.06 12.89 33.62
C ASN A 436 9.14 11.93 32.43
N ILE A 437 8.27 12.12 31.44
CA ILE A 437 8.50 11.60 30.09
C ILE A 437 9.64 12.45 29.53
N GLU A 438 10.89 12.03 29.75
CA GLU A 438 12.04 12.67 29.13
C GLU A 438 12.20 12.08 27.73
N LEU A 439 11.57 12.71 26.74
CA LEU A 439 12.00 12.55 25.37
C LEU A 439 13.42 13.12 25.29
N ILE A 440 14.40 12.25 25.07
CA ILE A 440 15.81 12.65 25.01
C ILE A 440 16.29 12.44 23.59
N GLN A 441 16.89 13.48 23.01
CA GLN A 441 17.64 13.34 21.78
C GLN A 441 18.96 12.64 22.11
N VAL A 442 19.01 11.32 21.88
CA VAL A 442 20.17 10.47 22.20
C VAL A 442 21.29 10.60 21.18
N GLU A 443 20.93 10.91 19.94
CA GLU A 443 21.86 11.17 18.85
C GLU A 443 21.52 12.52 18.21
N LYS A 444 22.50 13.41 18.17
CA LYS A 444 22.36 14.72 17.51
C LYS A 444 22.76 14.60 16.05
N ALA A 445 22.06 15.32 15.20
CA ALA A 445 22.40 15.39 13.80
C ALA A 445 23.70 16.17 13.63
N GLU A 446 24.69 15.56 12.98
CA GLU A 446 25.95 16.19 12.62
C GLU A 446 26.05 16.38 11.10
N PRO A 447 26.83 17.37 10.63
CA PRO A 447 27.06 17.57 9.20
C PRO A 447 27.89 16.40 8.62
N GLU A 448 27.25 15.47 7.91
CA GLU A 448 27.91 14.29 7.32
C GLU A 448 28.60 14.58 5.98
N ALA A 449 29.37 13.60 5.51
CA ALA A 449 29.96 13.60 4.17
C ALA A 449 28.86 13.53 3.07
N PRO A 450 29.12 14.06 1.85
CA PRO A 450 28.12 14.04 0.78
C PRO A 450 27.80 12.60 0.38
N GLN A 451 26.52 12.33 0.13
CA GLN A 451 26.11 11.02 -0.34
C GLN A 451 26.74 10.67 -1.69
N PRO A 452 27.01 9.37 -1.95
CA PRO A 452 27.56 8.94 -3.22
C PRO A 452 26.64 9.38 -4.35
N SER A 453 27.13 10.32 -5.15
CA SER A 453 26.31 10.98 -6.14
C SER A 453 25.90 9.98 -7.23
N LYS A 454 24.61 9.96 -7.61
CA LYS A 454 24.12 9.17 -8.75
C LYS A 454 24.60 9.72 -10.11
N LYS A 455 25.54 10.68 -10.09
CA LYS A 455 26.05 11.40 -11.25
C LYS A 455 26.70 10.45 -12.26
N MET A 456 27.54 9.52 -11.77
CA MET A 456 28.19 8.53 -12.63
C MET A 456 27.17 7.55 -13.24
N LEU A 457 26.15 7.14 -12.47
CA LEU A 457 25.08 6.29 -12.95
C LEU A 457 24.31 6.96 -14.11
N LEU A 458 23.96 8.26 -13.97
CA LEU A 458 23.27 9.01 -15.02
C LEU A 458 24.08 9.13 -16.32
N ILE A 459 25.41 9.32 -16.21
CA ILE A 459 26.31 9.37 -17.37
C ILE A 459 26.36 8.02 -18.08
N VAL A 460 26.47 6.92 -17.33
CA VAL A 460 26.50 5.57 -17.91
C VAL A 460 25.17 5.26 -18.61
N ILE A 461 24.04 5.57 -17.97
CA ILE A 461 22.71 5.36 -18.56
C ILE A 461 22.55 6.16 -19.86
N SER A 462 22.98 7.42 -19.91
CA SER A 462 22.82 8.24 -21.12
C SER A 462 23.63 7.68 -22.29
N VAL A 463 24.87 7.24 -22.05
CA VAL A 463 25.72 6.59 -23.06
C VAL A 463 25.05 5.31 -23.58
N VAL A 464 24.55 4.46 -22.67
CA VAL A 464 23.90 3.19 -23.03
C VAL A 464 22.63 3.44 -23.86
N VAL A 465 21.75 4.33 -23.40
CA VAL A 465 20.50 4.66 -24.11
C VAL A 465 20.79 5.21 -25.51
N THR A 466 21.77 6.11 -25.65
CA THR A 466 22.15 6.66 -26.95
C THR A 466 22.76 5.60 -27.87
N LEU A 467 23.59 4.70 -27.34
CA LEU A 467 24.16 3.60 -28.12
C LEU A 467 23.04 2.71 -28.68
N PHE A 468 22.09 2.28 -27.84
CA PHE A 468 20.94 1.51 -28.29
C PHE A 468 20.08 2.27 -29.30
N GLY A 469 19.86 3.57 -29.09
CA GLY A 469 19.16 4.43 -30.05
C GLY A 469 19.84 4.48 -31.42
N CYS A 470 21.17 4.62 -31.46
CA CYS A 470 21.91 4.60 -32.73
C CYS A 470 21.84 3.24 -33.43
N VAL A 471 21.99 2.13 -32.69
CA VAL A 471 21.83 0.78 -33.26
C VAL A 471 20.42 0.58 -33.80
N PHE A 472 19.40 1.08 -33.09
CA PHE A 472 18.01 1.03 -33.52
C PHE A 472 17.76 1.84 -34.80
N VAL A 473 18.30 3.05 -34.92
CA VAL A 473 18.20 3.84 -36.16
C VAL A 473 18.89 3.13 -37.33
N LEU A 474 20.07 2.53 -37.11
CA LEU A 474 20.73 1.71 -38.13
C LEU A 474 19.89 0.49 -38.52
N PHE A 475 19.19 -0.11 -37.55
CA PHE A 475 18.25 -1.20 -37.82
C PHE A 475 17.07 -0.73 -38.66
N LEU A 476 16.49 0.45 -38.38
CA LEU A 476 15.44 1.02 -39.22
C LEU A 476 15.94 1.28 -40.65
N MET A 477 17.14 1.88 -40.80
CA MET A 477 17.75 2.07 -42.12
C MET A 477 17.96 0.76 -42.88
N PHE A 478 18.31 -0.32 -42.16
CA PHE A 478 18.44 -1.65 -42.74
C PHE A 478 17.09 -2.26 -43.12
N TYR A 479 16.10 -2.16 -42.25
CA TYR A 479 14.77 -2.73 -42.43
C TYR A 479 13.99 -2.09 -43.57
N PHE A 480 14.16 -0.77 -43.79
CA PHE A 480 13.51 -0.04 -44.88
C PHE A 480 14.31 -0.03 -46.20
N ASP A 481 15.45 -0.73 -46.28
CA ASP A 481 16.24 -0.82 -47.51
C ASP A 481 15.62 -1.85 -48.48
N ASN A 482 14.84 -1.35 -49.45
CA ASN A 482 14.13 -2.17 -50.45
C ASN A 482 14.96 -2.52 -51.70
N THR A 483 16.26 -2.25 -51.71
CA THR A 483 17.10 -2.52 -52.89
C THR A 483 17.28 -4.02 -53.14
N ILE A 484 17.38 -4.43 -54.41
CA ILE A 484 17.56 -5.84 -54.79
C ILE A 484 19.05 -6.15 -54.86
N LYS A 485 19.54 -6.99 -53.97
CA LYS A 485 20.97 -7.33 -53.82
C LYS A 485 21.25 -8.77 -54.24
N GLU A 486 20.30 -9.67 -54.01
CA GLU A 486 20.44 -11.09 -54.31
C GLU A 486 19.54 -11.53 -55.47
N PRO A 487 19.94 -12.52 -56.27
CA PRO A 487 19.12 -12.98 -57.39
C PRO A 487 17.75 -13.53 -56.98
N ALA A 488 17.65 -14.15 -55.78
CA ALA A 488 16.39 -14.64 -55.23
C ALA A 488 15.38 -13.50 -54.95
N GLU A 489 15.85 -12.33 -54.52
CA GLU A 489 15.00 -11.15 -54.28
C GLU A 489 14.40 -10.64 -55.59
N LEU A 490 15.16 -10.67 -56.69
CA LEU A 490 14.67 -10.27 -58.01
C LEU A 490 13.56 -11.21 -58.50
N VAL A 491 13.75 -12.52 -58.37
CA VAL A 491 12.74 -13.53 -58.72
C VAL A 491 11.47 -13.35 -57.87
N ASN A 492 11.62 -13.22 -56.56
CA ASN A 492 10.47 -13.07 -55.65
C ASN A 492 9.68 -11.78 -55.91
N LYS A 493 10.35 -10.66 -56.21
CA LYS A 493 9.68 -9.37 -56.48
C LYS A 493 9.06 -9.31 -57.88
N THR A 494 9.68 -9.91 -58.88
CA THR A 494 9.20 -9.83 -60.28
C THR A 494 8.30 -10.98 -60.68
N GLN A 495 8.43 -12.15 -60.05
CA GLN A 495 7.78 -13.41 -60.42
C GLN A 495 8.10 -13.82 -61.86
N LEU A 496 9.35 -13.60 -62.26
CA LEU A 496 9.88 -13.87 -63.60
C LEU A 496 11.17 -14.71 -63.48
N PRO A 497 11.49 -15.55 -64.48
CA PRO A 497 12.65 -16.44 -64.43
C PRO A 497 13.97 -15.66 -64.41
N LEU A 498 15.00 -16.26 -63.83
CA LEU A 498 16.36 -15.72 -63.72
C LEU A 498 17.33 -16.68 -64.41
N LEU A 499 18.12 -16.17 -65.34
CA LEU A 499 19.17 -16.90 -66.08
C LEU A 499 20.52 -16.86 -65.36
N GLY A 500 20.71 -15.91 -64.45
CA GLY A 500 21.89 -15.85 -63.59
C GLY A 500 22.24 -14.44 -63.15
N TYR A 501 23.48 -14.27 -62.69
CA TYR A 501 23.98 -12.98 -62.22
C TYR A 501 25.44 -12.79 -62.61
N LEU A 502 25.84 -11.53 -62.72
CA LEU A 502 27.19 -11.12 -63.09
C LEU A 502 27.76 -10.16 -62.05
N ASN A 503 29.00 -10.39 -61.64
CA ASN A 503 29.70 -9.51 -60.71
C ASN A 503 30.13 -8.19 -61.38
N ARG A 504 30.26 -7.13 -60.59
CA ARG A 504 30.75 -5.84 -61.06
C ARG A 504 32.24 -5.95 -61.46
N ILE A 505 32.54 -5.55 -62.69
CA ILE A 505 33.91 -5.37 -63.19
C ILE A 505 34.36 -3.91 -63.03
N PRO A 506 35.60 -3.65 -62.57
CA PRO A 506 36.16 -2.30 -62.51
C PRO A 506 36.79 -1.91 -63.87
N GLY A 507 36.33 -0.81 -64.46
CA GLY A 507 36.83 -0.25 -65.73
C GLY A 507 35.75 0.60 -66.42
N THR A 508 36.15 1.63 -67.16
CA THR A 508 35.23 2.55 -67.88
C THR A 508 35.09 2.23 -69.36
N ASP A 509 36.09 1.58 -69.95
CA ASP A 509 36.18 1.44 -71.41
C ASP A 509 35.83 0.01 -71.85
N LEU A 510 34.98 -0.10 -72.88
CA LEU A 510 34.45 -1.36 -73.41
C LEU A 510 35.50 -2.10 -74.29
N ASP A 511 36.72 -2.28 -73.80
CA ASP A 511 37.75 -3.03 -74.52
C ASP A 511 37.56 -4.54 -74.30
N LEU A 512 36.73 -5.15 -75.15
CA LEU A 512 36.38 -6.56 -75.10
C LEU A 512 37.59 -7.49 -75.23
N ARG A 513 38.68 -7.05 -75.87
CA ARG A 513 39.90 -7.87 -75.98
C ARG A 513 40.62 -7.94 -74.63
N LYS A 514 40.72 -6.82 -73.92
CA LYS A 514 41.29 -6.76 -72.56
C LYS A 514 40.45 -7.51 -71.53
N LEU A 515 39.13 -7.62 -71.72
CA LEU A 515 38.26 -8.41 -70.84
C LEU A 515 38.55 -9.92 -70.91
N TRP A 516 39.05 -10.40 -72.05
CA TRP A 516 39.27 -11.83 -72.30
C TRP A 516 40.74 -12.26 -72.31
N ASP A 517 41.67 -11.30 -72.34
CA ASP A 517 43.09 -11.54 -72.12
C ASP A 517 43.35 -12.29 -70.79
N ILE A 518 44.34 -13.18 -70.80
CA ILE A 518 44.52 -14.26 -69.81
C ILE A 518 45.20 -13.76 -68.53
N GLU A 519 45.81 -12.57 -68.56
CA GLU A 519 46.81 -12.18 -67.56
C GLU A 519 46.33 -11.38 -66.32
N ASN A 520 45.04 -11.10 -66.07
CA ASN A 520 44.70 -10.26 -64.90
C ASN A 520 43.38 -10.49 -64.12
N ARG A 521 43.58 -10.67 -62.81
CA ARG A 521 42.72 -10.47 -61.62
C ARG A 521 41.50 -11.39 -61.42
N ASP A 522 41.44 -12.03 -60.24
CA ASP A 522 40.36 -12.92 -59.73
C ASP A 522 38.92 -12.50 -60.06
N LYS A 523 38.62 -11.19 -60.08
CA LYS A 523 37.28 -10.66 -60.36
C LYS A 523 36.87 -10.77 -61.83
N MET A 524 37.82 -10.70 -62.77
CA MET A 524 37.54 -10.90 -64.20
C MET A 524 37.31 -12.37 -64.50
N GLN A 525 38.06 -13.27 -63.84
CA GLN A 525 37.83 -14.71 -63.94
C GLN A 525 36.42 -15.10 -63.48
N GLN A 526 35.99 -14.57 -62.33
CA GLN A 526 34.63 -14.78 -61.84
C GLN A 526 33.56 -14.29 -62.83
N TYR A 527 33.79 -13.15 -63.49
CA TYR A 527 32.86 -12.64 -64.50
C TYR A 527 32.77 -13.58 -65.71
N LYS A 528 33.91 -14.08 -66.21
CA LYS A 528 33.96 -15.04 -67.32
C LYS A 528 33.20 -16.34 -66.98
N ASP A 529 33.37 -16.87 -65.78
CA ASP A 529 32.71 -18.11 -65.36
C ASP A 529 31.20 -17.92 -65.17
N LEU A 530 30.78 -16.80 -64.57
CA LEU A 530 29.35 -16.46 -64.46
C LEU A 530 28.72 -16.21 -65.83
N LEU A 531 29.43 -15.55 -66.76
CA LEU A 531 28.97 -15.32 -68.12
C LEU A 531 28.81 -16.63 -68.90
N ARG A 532 29.73 -17.59 -68.74
CA ARG A 532 29.59 -18.94 -69.32
C ARG A 532 28.36 -19.66 -68.78
N SER A 533 28.07 -19.52 -67.49
CA SER A 533 26.86 -20.07 -66.87
C SER A 533 25.59 -19.43 -67.46
N VAL A 534 25.54 -18.10 -67.55
CA VAL A 534 24.40 -17.38 -68.14
C VAL A 534 24.23 -17.75 -69.61
N ARG A 535 25.32 -17.88 -70.39
CA ARG A 535 25.28 -18.34 -71.79
C ARG A 535 24.64 -19.73 -71.90
N PHE A 536 25.02 -20.66 -71.02
CA PHE A 536 24.42 -22.00 -71.01
C PHE A 536 22.91 -21.96 -70.76
N GLU A 537 22.44 -21.16 -69.80
CA GLU A 537 21.00 -21.01 -69.54
C GLU A 537 20.26 -20.38 -70.74
N ILE A 538 20.90 -19.44 -71.45
CA ILE A 538 20.34 -18.85 -72.67
C ILE A 538 20.22 -19.90 -73.79
N ASP A 539 21.23 -20.76 -73.97
CA ASP A 539 21.19 -21.84 -74.95
C ASP A 539 20.04 -22.82 -74.66
N GLN A 540 19.80 -23.15 -73.39
CA GLN A 540 18.67 -24.00 -72.97
C GLN A 540 17.32 -23.36 -73.27
N GLU A 541 17.20 -22.06 -73.06
CA GLU A 541 15.96 -21.33 -73.37
C GLU A 541 15.72 -21.19 -74.87
N LEU A 542 16.76 -21.01 -75.68
CA LEU A 542 16.65 -20.82 -77.13
C LEU A 542 16.15 -22.08 -77.87
N ARG A 543 16.47 -23.28 -77.38
CA ARG A 543 16.01 -24.57 -77.97
C ARG A 543 16.23 -24.67 -79.50
N GLY A 544 17.34 -24.14 -80.00
CA GLY A 544 17.71 -24.15 -81.42
C GLY A 544 17.29 -22.92 -82.21
N GLU A 545 16.53 -22.00 -81.61
CA GLU A 545 16.33 -20.65 -82.15
C GLU A 545 17.62 -19.83 -82.11
N LYS A 546 17.71 -18.78 -82.93
CA LYS A 546 18.97 -18.05 -83.15
C LYS A 546 18.94 -16.57 -82.75
N ILE A 547 17.78 -15.96 -82.51
CA ILE A 547 17.69 -14.50 -82.27
C ILE A 547 17.37 -14.20 -80.80
N VAL A 548 18.31 -13.52 -80.14
CA VAL A 548 18.19 -13.04 -78.76
C VAL A 548 18.20 -11.52 -78.74
N ALA A 549 17.20 -10.91 -78.10
CA ALA A 549 17.24 -9.49 -77.76
C ALA A 549 17.63 -9.30 -76.29
N VAL A 550 18.51 -8.34 -76.05
CA VAL A 550 18.92 -7.90 -74.72
C VAL A 550 18.31 -6.53 -74.46
N THR A 551 17.56 -6.41 -73.37
CA THR A 551 16.93 -5.16 -72.92
C THR A 551 17.21 -4.95 -71.42
N SER A 552 16.72 -3.85 -70.86
CA SER A 552 16.84 -3.53 -69.44
C SER A 552 15.66 -2.68 -68.97
N LEU A 553 15.37 -2.62 -67.67
CA LEU A 553 14.30 -1.76 -67.16
C LEU A 553 14.65 -0.28 -67.25
N SER A 554 15.93 0.05 -67.21
CA SER A 554 16.42 1.43 -67.22
C SER A 554 17.76 1.55 -67.91
N ALA A 555 18.12 2.77 -68.31
CA ALA A 555 19.43 3.04 -68.88
C ALA A 555 20.56 2.70 -67.88
N HIS A 556 21.74 2.38 -68.40
CA HIS A 556 22.98 2.11 -67.64
C HIS A 556 22.98 0.85 -66.74
N GLU A 557 22.03 -0.08 -66.91
CA GLU A 557 22.05 -1.39 -66.20
C GLU A 557 23.11 -2.37 -66.73
N GLY A 558 23.76 -2.02 -67.85
CA GLY A 558 24.86 -2.78 -68.45
C GLY A 558 24.44 -3.73 -69.58
N LYS A 559 23.28 -3.48 -70.22
CA LYS A 559 22.77 -4.19 -71.40
C LYS A 559 23.81 -4.37 -72.50
N THR A 560 24.48 -3.29 -72.89
CA THR A 560 25.41 -3.24 -74.03
C THR A 560 26.68 -4.04 -73.75
N LEU A 561 27.23 -3.86 -72.54
CA LEU A 561 28.36 -4.66 -72.08
C LEU A 561 28.02 -6.14 -72.00
N PHE A 562 26.83 -6.48 -71.50
CA PHE A 562 26.37 -7.86 -71.47
C PHE A 562 26.21 -8.45 -72.87
N ALA A 563 25.53 -7.75 -73.79
CA ALA A 563 25.32 -8.19 -75.17
C ALA A 563 26.66 -8.43 -75.89
N ALA A 564 27.60 -7.50 -75.75
CA ALA A 564 28.94 -7.62 -76.31
C ALA A 564 29.76 -8.75 -75.69
N SER A 565 29.68 -8.93 -74.36
CA SER A 565 30.37 -10.02 -73.67
C SER A 565 29.77 -11.39 -74.02
N LEU A 566 28.44 -11.46 -74.15
CA LEU A 566 27.72 -12.65 -74.59
C LEU A 566 28.11 -13.03 -76.02
N ALA A 567 28.16 -12.05 -76.93
CA ALA A 567 28.62 -12.25 -78.30
C ALA A 567 30.04 -12.84 -78.35
N TYR A 568 30.96 -12.24 -77.58
CA TYR A 568 32.32 -12.75 -77.46
C TYR A 568 32.33 -14.18 -76.89
N SER A 569 31.50 -14.48 -75.88
CA SER A 569 31.43 -15.81 -75.28
C SER A 569 30.97 -16.90 -76.26
N TYR A 570 30.09 -16.57 -77.22
CA TYR A 570 29.68 -17.49 -78.29
C TYR A 570 30.77 -17.66 -79.35
N ALA A 571 31.45 -16.58 -79.71
CA ALA A 571 32.56 -16.63 -80.65
C ALA A 571 33.72 -17.52 -80.14
N MET A 572 33.99 -17.49 -78.84
CA MET A 572 35.01 -18.35 -78.19
C MET A 572 34.69 -19.86 -78.28
N ILE A 573 33.45 -20.24 -78.59
CA ILE A 573 33.07 -21.64 -78.87
C ILE A 573 32.81 -21.86 -80.37
N ASN A 574 33.48 -21.07 -81.22
CA ASN A 574 33.47 -21.15 -82.68
C ASN A 574 32.07 -20.98 -83.32
N LYS A 575 31.16 -20.25 -82.67
CA LYS A 575 29.87 -19.88 -83.28
C LYS A 575 30.03 -18.64 -84.14
N LYS A 576 29.35 -18.60 -85.28
CA LYS A 576 29.21 -17.39 -86.10
C LYS A 576 28.21 -16.45 -85.45
N VAL A 577 28.70 -15.35 -84.88
CA VAL A 577 27.88 -14.40 -84.11
C VAL A 577 27.65 -13.12 -84.91
N LEU A 578 26.38 -12.69 -84.99
CA LEU A 578 26.00 -11.35 -85.40
C LEU A 578 25.55 -10.56 -84.18
N LEU A 579 26.11 -9.38 -83.97
CA LEU A 579 25.75 -8.45 -82.91
C LEU A 579 25.17 -7.18 -83.53
N ILE A 580 23.91 -6.88 -83.20
CA ILE A 580 23.14 -5.77 -83.75
C ILE A 580 22.98 -4.68 -82.70
N ASP A 581 23.33 -3.44 -83.04
CA ASP A 581 23.02 -2.25 -82.22
C ASP A 581 21.63 -1.72 -82.56
N GLY A 582 20.62 -2.21 -81.85
CA GLY A 582 19.22 -1.81 -82.02
C GLY A 582 18.83 -0.54 -81.25
N ASN A 583 19.78 0.17 -80.64
CA ASN A 583 19.48 1.39 -79.89
C ASN A 583 19.84 2.64 -80.70
N PHE A 584 18.96 3.02 -81.63
CA PHE A 584 19.15 4.19 -82.50
C PHE A 584 19.36 5.51 -81.75
N GLU A 585 18.79 5.68 -80.56
CA GLU A 585 18.91 6.92 -79.78
C GLU A 585 20.27 7.06 -79.09
N ARG A 586 20.84 5.94 -78.65
CA ARG A 586 22.15 5.87 -77.97
C ARG A 586 22.91 4.66 -78.47
N PRO A 587 23.62 4.79 -79.61
CA PRO A 587 24.32 3.68 -80.25
C PRO A 587 25.65 3.38 -79.55
N ASP A 588 25.56 3.03 -78.26
CA ASP A 588 26.68 2.76 -77.37
C ASP A 588 27.58 1.63 -77.93
N LEU A 589 26.96 0.66 -78.61
CA LEU A 589 27.67 -0.47 -79.21
C LEU A 589 28.41 -0.08 -80.48
N THR A 590 27.78 0.73 -81.34
CA THR A 590 28.40 1.31 -82.55
C THR A 590 29.58 2.19 -82.16
N ASN A 591 29.41 3.05 -81.16
CA ASN A 591 30.47 3.92 -80.65
C ASN A 591 31.63 3.14 -80.03
N ALA A 592 31.36 1.98 -79.42
CA ALA A 592 32.40 1.16 -78.79
C ALA A 592 33.16 0.26 -79.78
N LEU A 593 32.49 -0.24 -80.82
CA LEU A 593 33.06 -1.25 -81.73
C LEU A 593 33.40 -0.74 -83.12
N HIS A 594 32.99 0.49 -83.46
CA HIS A 594 33.23 1.14 -84.75
C HIS A 594 32.96 0.22 -85.96
N PRO A 595 31.72 -0.26 -86.13
CA PRO A 595 31.36 -1.18 -87.20
C PRO A 595 31.47 -0.54 -88.59
N LEU A 596 31.66 -1.37 -89.61
CA LEU A 596 31.70 -0.95 -91.02
C LEU A 596 30.34 -1.06 -91.72
N LEU A 597 29.36 -1.72 -91.08
CA LEU A 597 28.02 -1.98 -91.62
C LEU A 597 26.98 -1.36 -90.70
N PHE A 598 25.97 -0.72 -91.31
CA PHE A 598 24.91 -0.02 -90.60
C PHE A 598 23.53 -0.56 -90.98
N LEU A 599 22.63 -0.59 -90.00
CA LEU A 599 21.28 -1.13 -90.09
C LEU A 599 20.42 -0.42 -91.14
N GLU A 600 20.49 0.90 -91.18
CA GLU A 600 19.71 1.73 -92.09
C GLU A 600 20.08 1.44 -93.54
N ASP A 601 21.37 1.22 -93.82
CA ASP A 601 21.88 0.89 -95.15
C ASP A 601 21.49 -0.54 -95.55
N TYR A 602 21.59 -1.49 -94.60
CA TYR A 602 21.23 -2.89 -94.82
C TYR A 602 19.74 -3.08 -95.11
N PHE A 603 18.86 -2.29 -94.48
CA PHE A 603 17.42 -2.39 -94.66
C PHE A 603 16.85 -1.50 -95.78
N LYS A 604 17.57 -0.47 -96.27
CA LYS A 604 17.07 0.43 -97.32
C LYS A 604 17.51 0.08 -98.75
N ASP A 605 18.74 -0.37 -99.00
CA ASP A 605 19.24 -0.53 -100.39
C ASP A 605 20.51 -1.43 -100.52
N ASN A 606 20.36 -2.77 -100.62
CA ASN A 606 21.23 -3.67 -101.45
C ASN A 606 20.91 -5.18 -101.30
N PRO A 607 20.72 -5.95 -102.39
CA PRO A 607 20.71 -7.43 -102.35
C PRO A 607 22.10 -8.09 -102.32
N HIS A 608 23.18 -7.31 -102.54
CA HIS A 608 24.52 -7.87 -102.85
C HIS A 608 25.68 -7.30 -102.02
N SER A 609 25.44 -6.60 -100.91
CA SER A 609 26.52 -6.40 -99.94
C SER A 609 26.76 -7.74 -99.23
N SER A 610 27.72 -8.51 -99.72
CA SER A 610 28.32 -9.59 -98.94
C SER A 610 28.74 -8.96 -97.62
N ILE A 611 28.05 -9.32 -96.54
CA ILE A 611 28.50 -9.03 -95.18
C ILE A 611 29.83 -9.77 -95.04
N GLU A 612 30.92 -9.14 -95.46
CA GLU A 612 32.25 -9.67 -95.31
C GLU A 612 32.60 -9.60 -93.83
N ILE A 613 32.96 -10.77 -93.32
CA ILE A 613 33.26 -11.02 -91.92
C ILE A 613 34.58 -10.30 -91.61
N ASN A 614 34.51 -9.13 -91.00
CA ASN A 614 35.71 -8.42 -90.57
C ASN A 614 35.57 -7.85 -89.16
N SER A 615 35.51 -8.77 -88.20
CA SER A 615 36.15 -8.60 -86.90
C SER A 615 36.53 -10.00 -86.42
N SER A 616 37.71 -10.16 -85.81
CA SER A 616 38.28 -11.47 -85.47
C SER A 616 37.47 -12.28 -84.43
N VAL A 617 36.31 -11.79 -83.98
CA VAL A 617 35.48 -12.46 -82.95
C VAL A 617 33.97 -12.43 -83.28
N ALA A 618 33.36 -11.31 -83.69
CA ALA A 618 31.93 -11.27 -84.04
C ALA A 618 31.61 -10.22 -85.11
N THR A 619 30.67 -10.49 -86.02
CA THR A 619 30.22 -9.48 -86.98
C THR A 619 29.29 -8.49 -86.28
N THR A 620 29.54 -7.19 -86.45
CA THR A 620 28.74 -6.12 -85.84
C THR A 620 27.94 -5.36 -86.90
N LEU A 621 26.67 -5.11 -86.62
CA LEU A 621 25.79 -4.27 -87.43
C LEU A 621 25.39 -3.05 -86.58
N GLY A 622 25.98 -1.91 -86.87
CA GLY A 622 25.77 -0.66 -86.14
C GLY A 622 24.55 0.11 -86.62
N ASN A 623 24.37 1.32 -86.09
CA ASN A 623 23.39 2.27 -86.61
C ASN A 623 23.97 3.70 -86.64
N HIS A 624 23.37 4.57 -87.45
CA HIS A 624 23.86 5.95 -87.65
C HIS A 624 23.49 6.92 -86.50
N GLY A 625 22.66 6.49 -85.54
CA GLY A 625 22.33 7.28 -84.36
C GLY A 625 21.26 8.36 -84.60
N ASN A 626 20.01 7.95 -84.86
CA ASN A 626 18.88 8.85 -85.15
C ASN A 626 17.66 8.59 -84.24
N ASP A 627 16.72 9.54 -84.14
CA ASP A 627 15.44 9.32 -83.46
C ASP A 627 14.45 8.59 -84.38
N VAL A 628 14.74 7.34 -84.68
CA VAL A 628 13.93 6.47 -85.55
C VAL A 628 13.69 5.11 -84.89
N THR A 629 12.65 4.42 -85.34
CA THR A 629 12.31 3.05 -84.94
C THR A 629 12.56 2.06 -86.09
N LEU A 630 12.54 0.77 -85.80
CA LEU A 630 12.89 -0.26 -86.79
C LEU A 630 11.84 -0.35 -87.90
N LEU A 631 10.56 -0.27 -87.54
CA LEU A 631 9.43 -0.33 -88.48
C LEU A 631 9.24 0.97 -89.29
N GLU A 632 9.89 2.07 -88.90
CA GLU A 632 10.01 3.28 -89.72
C GLU A 632 11.10 3.17 -90.80
N ILE A 633 12.06 2.26 -90.63
CA ILE A 633 13.14 2.03 -91.61
C ILE A 633 12.67 1.12 -92.74
N ALA A 634 11.95 0.04 -92.41
CA ALA A 634 11.39 -0.91 -93.37
C ALA A 634 10.15 -1.62 -92.79
N ASP A 635 9.31 -2.21 -93.64
CA ASP A 635 8.13 -2.94 -93.19
C ASP A 635 8.45 -4.28 -92.50
N GLU A 636 7.50 -4.80 -91.73
CA GLU A 636 7.68 -6.02 -90.92
C GLU A 636 8.04 -7.25 -91.76
N ALA A 637 7.42 -7.42 -92.94
CA ALA A 637 7.64 -8.58 -93.79
C ALA A 637 9.06 -8.57 -94.38
N PHE A 638 9.53 -7.39 -94.80
CA PHE A 638 10.87 -7.19 -95.31
C PHE A 638 11.93 -7.46 -94.23
N ILE A 639 11.76 -6.90 -93.03
CA ILE A 639 12.68 -7.13 -91.91
C ILE A 639 12.71 -8.61 -91.54
N LYS A 640 11.56 -9.29 -91.49
CA LYS A 640 11.47 -10.72 -91.19
C LYS A 640 12.24 -11.56 -92.21
N ASN A 641 12.05 -11.32 -93.51
CA ASN A 641 12.78 -12.02 -94.57
C ASN A 641 14.30 -11.81 -94.43
N ARG A 642 14.74 -10.61 -94.09
CA ARG A 642 16.15 -10.31 -93.84
C ARG A 642 16.70 -11.01 -92.61
N PHE A 643 15.92 -11.13 -91.53
CA PHE A 643 16.33 -11.94 -90.38
C PHE A 643 16.43 -13.42 -90.73
N ASP A 644 15.55 -13.95 -91.58
CA ASP A 644 15.64 -15.33 -92.06
C ASP A 644 16.89 -15.56 -92.93
N ASP A 645 17.26 -14.59 -93.78
CA ASP A 645 18.56 -14.59 -94.48
C ASP A 645 19.74 -14.62 -93.50
N LEU A 646 19.71 -13.80 -92.45
CA LEU A 646 20.78 -13.75 -91.44
C LEU A 646 20.86 -15.05 -90.62
N LYS A 647 19.73 -15.69 -90.30
CA LYS A 647 19.69 -16.99 -89.62
C LYS A 647 20.38 -18.10 -90.41
N SER A 648 20.44 -18.01 -91.74
CA SER A 648 21.18 -18.98 -92.57
C SER A 648 22.69 -18.80 -92.50
N LYS A 649 23.17 -17.58 -92.20
CA LYS A 649 24.60 -17.22 -92.19
C LYS A 649 25.23 -17.27 -90.79
N TYR A 650 24.44 -17.00 -89.77
CA TYR A 650 24.89 -16.91 -88.38
C TYR A 650 24.29 -18.04 -87.52
N ASP A 651 25.06 -18.46 -86.52
CA ASP A 651 24.59 -19.43 -85.52
C ASP A 651 23.76 -18.74 -84.44
N ILE A 652 24.10 -17.49 -84.12
CA ILE A 652 23.36 -16.67 -83.16
C ILE A 652 23.41 -15.20 -83.55
N ILE A 653 22.27 -14.52 -83.35
CA ILE A 653 22.05 -13.10 -83.59
C ILE A 653 21.66 -12.47 -82.25
N ILE A 654 22.45 -11.52 -81.77
CA ILE A 654 22.23 -10.83 -80.50
C ILE A 654 21.90 -9.37 -80.81
N ILE A 655 20.80 -8.87 -80.26
CA ILE A 655 20.30 -7.51 -80.49
C ILE A 655 20.40 -6.72 -79.19
N ASP A 656 21.24 -5.69 -79.14
CA ASP A 656 21.25 -4.73 -78.03
C ASP A 656 20.15 -3.69 -78.26
N THR A 657 19.08 -3.75 -77.46
CA THR A 657 17.90 -2.88 -77.64
C THR A 657 17.93 -1.67 -76.73
N ALA A 658 17.10 -0.67 -77.01
CA ALA A 658 16.82 0.39 -76.06
C ALA A 658 16.25 -0.17 -74.72
N PRO A 659 16.49 0.50 -73.57
CA PRO A 659 15.84 0.09 -72.31
C PRO A 659 14.31 0.21 -72.42
N LEU A 660 13.58 -0.56 -71.62
CA LEU A 660 12.12 -0.56 -71.61
C LEU A 660 11.49 0.78 -71.19
N THR A 661 12.26 1.70 -70.60
CA THR A 661 11.82 3.11 -70.46
C THR A 661 11.49 3.75 -71.81
N ALA A 662 12.18 3.35 -72.88
CA ALA A 662 11.86 3.65 -74.28
C ALA A 662 11.12 2.46 -74.91
N LEU A 663 9.95 2.13 -74.33
CA LEU A 663 9.19 0.92 -74.66
C LEU A 663 8.74 0.88 -76.12
N ASN A 664 8.40 2.04 -76.69
CA ASN A 664 8.01 2.21 -78.09
C ASN A 664 9.11 1.75 -79.06
N LYS A 665 10.39 2.02 -78.74
CA LYS A 665 11.53 1.65 -79.59
C LYS A 665 11.96 0.20 -79.38
N SER A 666 12.00 -0.24 -78.11
CA SER A 666 12.45 -1.60 -77.77
C SER A 666 11.48 -2.68 -78.25
N LYS A 667 10.15 -2.47 -78.15
CA LYS A 667 9.13 -3.45 -78.54
C LYS A 667 9.26 -3.96 -79.98
N GLU A 668 9.64 -3.10 -80.92
CA GLU A 668 9.79 -3.48 -82.33
C GLU A 668 10.91 -4.48 -82.53
N TRP A 669 12.06 -4.28 -81.87
CA TRP A 669 13.13 -5.27 -81.87
C TRP A 669 12.73 -6.59 -81.21
N LEU A 670 11.92 -6.53 -80.14
CA LEU A 670 11.43 -7.71 -79.43
C LEU A 670 10.42 -8.52 -80.26
N LEU A 671 9.78 -7.90 -81.26
CA LEU A 671 8.88 -8.59 -82.19
C LEU A 671 9.63 -9.68 -82.97
N PHE A 672 10.82 -9.35 -83.48
CA PHE A 672 11.65 -10.21 -84.31
C PHE A 672 12.56 -11.16 -83.51
N ALA A 673 12.73 -10.91 -82.21
CA ALA A 673 13.50 -11.79 -81.34
C ALA A 673 12.73 -13.07 -80.99
N ASN A 674 13.45 -14.20 -80.96
CA ASN A 674 12.91 -15.46 -80.45
C ASN A 674 12.88 -15.46 -78.92
N LYS A 675 13.94 -14.93 -78.28
CA LYS A 675 14.04 -14.79 -76.83
C LYS A 675 14.48 -13.39 -76.43
N THR A 676 13.92 -12.91 -75.32
CA THR A 676 14.24 -11.62 -74.70
C THR A 676 14.86 -11.83 -73.34
N ILE A 677 16.04 -11.26 -73.14
CA ILE A 677 16.77 -11.26 -71.86
C ILE A 677 16.73 -9.85 -71.31
N ALA A 678 16.33 -9.70 -70.05
CA ALA A 678 16.34 -8.41 -69.39
C ALA A 678 17.46 -8.33 -68.35
N ILE A 679 18.20 -7.22 -68.38
CA ILE A 679 19.26 -6.92 -67.44
C ILE A 679 18.69 -6.05 -66.32
N PHE A 680 18.99 -6.39 -65.07
CA PHE A 680 18.68 -5.58 -63.90
C PHE A 680 19.95 -5.29 -63.10
N GLU A 681 20.13 -4.07 -62.62
CA GLU A 681 21.30 -3.70 -61.83
C GLU A 681 21.11 -3.97 -60.33
N ALA A 682 22.06 -4.71 -59.72
CA ALA A 682 22.05 -4.96 -58.29
C ALA A 682 22.23 -3.67 -57.46
N ASN A 683 21.63 -3.66 -56.26
CA ASN A 683 21.51 -2.52 -55.35
C ASN A 683 20.59 -1.39 -55.86
N LYS A 684 19.72 -1.66 -56.84
CA LYS A 684 18.61 -0.76 -57.21
C LYS A 684 17.28 -1.28 -56.69
N GLU A 685 16.36 -0.36 -56.41
CA GLU A 685 14.98 -0.65 -56.08
C GLU A 685 14.13 -0.71 -57.36
N LEU A 686 13.12 -1.59 -57.38
CA LEU A 686 12.10 -1.58 -58.41
C LEU A 686 11.12 -0.44 -58.15
N THR A 687 11.17 0.59 -58.99
CA THR A 687 10.33 1.77 -58.84
C THR A 687 8.91 1.51 -59.37
N ASN A 688 7.93 2.27 -58.88
CA ASN A 688 6.56 2.19 -59.39
C ASN A 688 6.46 2.48 -60.89
N ALA A 689 7.34 3.35 -61.44
CA ALA A 689 7.41 3.66 -62.87
C ALA A 689 7.82 2.45 -63.73
N GLN A 690 8.52 1.46 -63.15
CA GLN A 690 8.95 0.26 -63.87
C GLN A 690 7.90 -0.86 -63.88
N LYS A 691 6.82 -0.75 -63.09
CA LYS A 691 5.76 -1.77 -63.04
C LYS A 691 5.13 -2.07 -64.40
N PRO A 692 4.78 -1.08 -65.25
CA PRO A 692 4.28 -1.34 -66.60
C PRO A 692 5.27 -2.12 -67.48
N HIS A 693 6.58 -1.87 -67.32
CA HIS A 693 7.62 -2.60 -68.04
C HIS A 693 7.71 -4.06 -67.58
N LEU A 694 7.56 -4.32 -66.27
CA LEU A 694 7.47 -5.69 -65.75
C LEU A 694 6.22 -6.43 -66.26
N VAL A 695 5.07 -5.74 -66.33
CA VAL A 695 3.85 -6.30 -66.90
C VAL A 695 4.08 -6.67 -68.36
N PHE A 696 4.71 -5.79 -69.14
CA PHE A 696 5.07 -6.08 -70.52
C PHE A 696 6.01 -7.28 -70.65
N LEU A 697 7.05 -7.40 -69.81
CA LEU A 697 7.92 -8.58 -69.81
C LEU A 697 7.14 -9.87 -69.50
N LYS A 698 6.13 -9.82 -68.63
CA LYS A 698 5.22 -10.95 -68.38
C LYS A 698 4.37 -11.28 -69.60
N THR A 699 3.90 -10.28 -70.36
CA THR A 699 3.10 -10.53 -71.58
C THR A 699 3.88 -11.22 -72.70
N LEU A 700 5.22 -11.16 -72.68
CA LEU A 700 6.05 -11.90 -73.63
C LEU A 700 5.95 -13.43 -73.44
N GLY A 701 5.50 -13.91 -72.27
CA GLY A 701 5.32 -15.34 -72.01
C GLY A 701 6.60 -16.14 -72.27
N SER A 702 6.51 -17.16 -73.15
CA SER A 702 7.66 -17.98 -73.51
C SER A 702 8.75 -17.25 -74.29
N LYS A 703 8.49 -16.05 -74.84
CA LYS A 703 9.54 -15.21 -75.44
C LYS A 703 10.45 -14.57 -74.38
N PHE A 704 10.01 -14.41 -73.13
CA PHE A 704 10.91 -13.91 -72.09
C PHE A 704 11.80 -15.03 -71.57
N GLY A 705 13.10 -14.97 -71.89
CA GLY A 705 14.09 -15.96 -71.46
C GLY A 705 14.46 -15.82 -70.00
N GLY A 706 14.49 -14.60 -69.46
CA GLY A 706 14.73 -14.37 -68.03
C GLY A 706 15.59 -13.15 -67.72
N TRP A 707 15.80 -12.95 -66.42
CA TRP A 707 16.62 -11.89 -65.86
C TRP A 707 18.10 -12.28 -65.79
N VAL A 708 18.97 -11.30 -66.02
CA VAL A 708 20.36 -11.36 -65.59
C VAL A 708 20.61 -10.22 -64.60
N LEU A 709 20.91 -10.57 -63.35
CA LEU A 709 21.23 -9.59 -62.31
C LEU A 709 22.69 -9.15 -62.45
N ASN A 710 22.93 -7.93 -62.92
CA ASN A 710 24.25 -7.42 -63.22
C ASN A 710 24.82 -6.57 -62.06
N LYS A 711 26.15 -6.39 -62.06
CA LYS A 711 26.91 -5.60 -61.09
C LYS A 711 26.80 -6.09 -59.63
N THR A 712 26.61 -7.39 -59.42
CA THR A 712 26.60 -7.96 -58.07
C THR A 712 27.97 -7.82 -57.40
N THR A 713 28.01 -7.84 -56.07
CA THR A 713 29.29 -7.85 -55.36
C THR A 713 29.92 -9.23 -55.49
N ALA A 714 31.19 -9.27 -55.91
CA ALA A 714 31.97 -10.50 -55.98
C ALA A 714 31.99 -11.15 -54.59
N ASN A 715 31.32 -12.30 -54.45
CA ASN A 715 31.46 -13.11 -53.25
C ASN A 715 32.89 -13.65 -53.26
N LYS A 716 33.77 -13.09 -52.41
CA LYS A 716 35.02 -13.76 -52.05
C LYS A 716 34.60 -15.11 -51.48
N LYS A 717 34.90 -16.20 -52.19
CA LYS A 717 34.80 -17.55 -51.61
C LYS A 717 35.47 -17.48 -50.24
N ARG A 718 34.71 -17.84 -49.20
CA ARG A 718 35.31 -18.38 -47.98
C ARG A 718 36.02 -19.66 -48.44
N THR A 719 37.32 -19.58 -48.60
CA THR A 719 38.20 -20.76 -48.53
C THR A 719 38.01 -21.44 -47.20
#